data_AF-Q4DPM1-F1
#
_entry.id   AF-Q4DPM1-F1
#
_cell.length_a   1.000
_cell.length_b   1.000
_cell.length_c   1.000
_cell.angle_alpha   90.00
_cell.angle_beta   90.00
_cell.angle_gamma   90.00
#
_symmetry.space_group_name_H-M   'P 1'
#
loop_
_entity.id
_entity.type
_entity.pdbx_description
1 polymer ?
#
loop_
_entity_poly.entity_id
_entity_poly.type
_entity_poly.pdbx_seq_one_letter_code
_entity_poly.pdbx_strand_id
1 'polypeptide(L)'
;MKKGHRGPSTPTPAPPFQHAVVVPEELLRDKTARERRAITRGYLAQWRLEEREKPVIEQLVQQKMTESAAQASWRTRVSQLPPVRLPKMSDATAAPLPVRMPKILANSLPSLRAASPPTTLESCRRVTPSPPSPQPFSNTATSSATVQTKTTAMPGPAYTRTYFQLEDFDNTDFETRTPQEWVLLGEKDGGTPARSRYFDKRSNEVQWLPCRVVAYDDERSCYQVVWESNGCSKWTKRLNIIFDAEDEAVWHERVRQAEAYRAETEAALRGRMYLQSLDGSRIAPMDQDQMDRIIGLVAKRFPLTALRLVEQCTRELEELYYFSLKRAQHWREMASPEEQRRVELLGLPPPPPSLLPSTTLSAGSGELPPSTLRGTIETPSPNFRVARNFIAENLFQTHALLHDTVYAIHNQWNEYRGELLCITQWDPRETPIGLRNFEELQAHRGFSISEKLHNEWSVNVRCTIQNNLDMHFKFYEDNLERYKVSRMSRFVNFVNVMMNSQLRGLLLNSLEEFAAFIHRYRVMPSVDDTPMDELQEDLEEAEHWRRRQEEWNERQRAAMAEAEAEQARNAGGGGRGRQRKSVAPPPEEEKEKEVPFVWRLGTFCNRLQYTKRVVEMTMNPKGLRPLFVLNLVEDSGRVVFSPSLEDVSRKVKAVFEGCFELVDKIQGMGDQLFPLLPLQPLALQPLDVFDPAVCEARSMVEKALAENVEAPLQLQQMYQTFEYVLQLDTRELVEEVNARQLSLPDFDWTFERLSRDRERIVRRTPNHVKYEMFFIDCKGIKASLVAKATDIQSALMEALAERMRKTCSNMISEYNNMSERMALESRSPEELQEFRDFLDGIPARQEQLNATFETLTEGFDLLFKYNYEFSADACNDYRTA
;
A
#
# COMPACT_ATOMS: atom_id res chain seq x y z
N MET A 1 -10.32 66.44 1.70
CA MET A 1 -10.27 64.95 1.70
C MET A 1 -10.63 64.46 0.31
N LYS A 2 -9.63 64.21 -0.55
CA LYS A 2 -9.85 63.95 -1.99
C LYS A 2 -10.16 62.48 -2.24
N LYS A 3 -11.43 62.17 -2.54
CA LYS A 3 -11.86 60.92 -3.17
C LYS A 3 -11.30 60.85 -4.59
N GLY A 4 -10.37 59.94 -4.86
CA GLY A 4 -9.84 59.68 -6.19
C GLY A 4 -10.66 58.61 -6.90
N HIS A 5 -11.40 59.01 -7.93
CA HIS A 5 -12.03 58.10 -8.88
C HIS A 5 -10.97 57.30 -9.65
N ARG A 6 -10.92 55.98 -9.45
CA ARG A 6 -10.25 55.06 -10.37
C ARG A 6 -11.25 54.62 -11.44
N GLY A 7 -11.04 55.11 -12.66
CA GLY A 7 -11.72 54.63 -13.87
C GLY A 7 -11.29 53.19 -14.23
N PRO A 8 -12.08 52.50 -15.06
CA PRO A 8 -12.00 51.06 -15.27
C PRO A 8 -10.78 50.68 -16.12
N SER A 9 -9.98 49.75 -15.61
CA SER A 9 -8.92 49.07 -16.35
C SER A 9 -9.55 48.18 -17.42
N THR A 10 -9.26 48.48 -18.69
CA THR A 10 -9.50 47.56 -19.79
C THR A 10 -8.71 46.26 -19.57
N PRO A 11 -9.31 45.08 -19.81
CA PRO A 11 -8.67 43.81 -19.52
C PRO A 11 -7.52 43.55 -20.49
N THR A 12 -6.31 43.41 -19.95
CA THR A 12 -5.15 42.87 -20.65
C THR A 12 -5.48 41.43 -21.07
N PRO A 13 -5.32 41.04 -22.35
CA PRO A 13 -5.65 39.70 -22.80
C PRO A 13 -4.75 38.67 -22.09
N ALA A 14 -5.38 37.59 -21.60
CA ALA A 14 -4.70 36.48 -20.97
C ALA A 14 -3.63 35.88 -21.91
N PRO A 15 -2.44 35.53 -21.40
CA PRO A 15 -1.39 34.94 -22.23
C PRO A 15 -1.88 33.59 -22.81
N PRO A 16 -1.48 33.24 -24.04
CA PRO A 16 -1.92 32.02 -24.69
C PRO A 16 -1.50 30.82 -23.84
N PHE A 17 -2.46 29.91 -23.62
CA PHE A 17 -2.29 28.65 -22.88
C PHE A 17 -0.95 28.00 -23.20
N GLN A 18 -0.02 28.02 -22.24
CA GLN A 18 1.18 27.19 -22.28
C GLN A 18 0.72 25.74 -22.33
N HIS A 19 0.97 25.03 -23.43
CA HIS A 19 0.75 23.60 -23.49
C HIS A 19 1.43 22.93 -22.30
N ALA A 20 0.66 22.32 -21.40
CA ALA A 20 1.22 21.51 -20.33
C ALA A 20 2.00 20.37 -20.97
N VAL A 21 3.32 20.38 -20.80
CA VAL A 21 4.21 19.35 -21.32
C VAL A 21 3.93 18.06 -20.56
N VAL A 22 3.33 17.08 -21.25
CA VAL A 22 3.01 15.77 -20.66
C VAL A 22 4.19 14.84 -20.86
N VAL A 23 4.64 14.22 -19.76
CA VAL A 23 5.65 13.15 -19.81
C VAL A 23 5.00 11.89 -20.38
N PRO A 24 5.56 11.25 -21.42
CA PRO A 24 5.01 10.00 -21.95
C PRO A 24 4.84 8.93 -20.86
N GLU A 25 3.64 8.34 -20.75
CA GLU A 25 3.33 7.34 -19.72
C GLU A 25 4.23 6.10 -19.80
N GLU A 26 4.71 5.76 -20.99
CA GLU A 26 5.66 4.67 -21.23
C GLU A 26 6.93 4.80 -20.38
N LEU A 27 7.36 6.04 -20.08
CA LEU A 27 8.54 6.31 -19.26
C LEU A 27 8.28 6.14 -17.76
N LEU A 28 7.01 6.16 -17.34
CA LEU A 28 6.59 6.11 -15.94
C LEU A 28 6.06 4.73 -15.52
N ARG A 29 5.85 3.84 -16.49
CA ARG A 29 5.31 2.49 -16.26
C ARG A 29 6.28 1.66 -15.42
N ASP A 30 5.75 0.96 -14.42
CA ASP A 30 6.50 0.07 -13.52
C ASP A 30 7.67 0.76 -12.80
N LYS A 31 7.53 2.07 -12.53
CA LYS A 31 8.50 2.88 -11.78
C LYS A 31 7.94 3.27 -10.42
N THR A 32 8.80 3.26 -9.41
CA THR A 32 8.53 3.77 -8.06
C THR A 32 8.19 5.27 -8.10
N ALA A 33 7.51 5.79 -7.06
CA ALA A 33 7.19 7.21 -6.98
C ALA A 33 8.44 8.12 -7.06
N ARG A 34 9.55 7.67 -6.45
CA ARG A 34 10.87 8.32 -6.50
C ARG A 34 11.40 8.40 -7.93
N GLU A 35 11.40 7.28 -8.65
CA GLU A 35 11.85 7.22 -10.06
C GLU A 35 10.96 8.08 -10.96
N ARG A 36 9.63 8.00 -10.81
CA ARG A 36 8.68 8.82 -11.61
C ARG A 36 8.95 10.31 -11.45
N ARG A 37 9.17 10.78 -10.21
CA ARG A 37 9.49 12.19 -9.94
C ARG A 37 10.82 12.58 -10.60
N ALA A 38 11.84 11.74 -10.50
CA ALA A 38 13.16 12.01 -11.09
C ALA A 38 13.10 12.07 -12.63
N ILE A 39 12.44 11.09 -13.26
CA ILE A 39 12.20 11.06 -14.72
C ILE A 39 11.43 12.29 -15.17
N THR A 40 10.35 12.63 -14.48
CA THR A 40 9.53 13.81 -14.80
C THR A 40 10.34 15.11 -14.72
N ARG A 41 11.11 15.29 -13.64
CA ARG A 41 11.98 16.48 -13.49
C ARG A 41 13.02 16.57 -14.59
N GLY A 42 13.70 15.46 -14.92
CA GLY A 42 14.70 15.42 -15.98
C GLY A 42 14.11 15.72 -17.35
N TYR A 43 12.95 15.14 -17.67
CA TYR A 43 12.22 15.40 -18.91
C TYR A 43 11.86 16.88 -19.06
N LEU A 44 11.31 17.50 -18.01
CA LEU A 44 10.98 18.92 -18.01
C LEU A 44 12.21 19.84 -18.03
N ALA A 45 13.34 19.42 -17.46
CA ALA A 45 14.60 20.15 -17.54
C ALA A 45 15.17 20.15 -18.96
N GLN A 46 15.21 18.99 -19.61
CA GLN A 46 15.60 18.89 -21.01
C GLN A 46 14.69 19.69 -21.92
N TRP A 47 13.37 19.56 -21.76
CA TRP A 47 12.40 20.31 -22.56
C TRP A 47 12.63 21.83 -22.44
N ARG A 48 12.88 22.34 -21.22
CA ARG A 48 13.21 23.76 -21.01
C ARG A 48 14.53 24.16 -21.66
N LEU A 49 15.53 23.28 -21.65
CA LEU A 49 16.81 23.50 -22.33
C LEU A 49 16.58 23.58 -23.85
N GLU A 50 15.87 22.61 -24.42
CA GLU A 50 15.52 22.59 -25.85
C GLU A 50 14.71 23.81 -26.26
N GLU A 51 13.66 24.16 -25.51
CA GLU A 51 12.80 25.32 -25.79
C GLU A 51 13.60 26.64 -25.85
N ARG A 52 14.58 26.80 -24.97
CA ARG A 52 15.35 28.05 -24.83
C ARG A 52 16.61 28.11 -25.69
N GLU A 53 17.30 26.98 -25.86
CA GLU A 53 18.58 26.92 -26.59
C GLU A 53 18.38 26.64 -28.07
N LYS A 54 17.39 25.82 -28.47
CA LYS A 54 17.20 25.43 -29.87
C LYS A 54 16.98 26.63 -30.81
N PRO A 55 16.15 27.64 -30.49
CA PRO A 55 15.98 28.79 -31.37
C PRO A 55 17.27 29.61 -31.53
N VAL A 56 18.06 29.74 -30.46
CA VAL A 56 19.35 30.45 -30.48
C VAL A 56 20.35 29.71 -31.37
N ILE A 57 20.40 28.38 -31.22
CA ILE A 57 21.25 27.49 -32.03
C ILE A 57 20.84 27.55 -33.50
N GLU A 58 19.56 27.41 -33.82
CA GLU A 58 19.05 27.45 -35.20
C GLU A 58 19.30 28.80 -35.88
N GLN A 59 19.08 29.91 -35.18
CA GLN A 59 19.39 31.24 -35.69
C GLN A 59 20.88 31.38 -36.04
N LEU A 60 21.77 30.86 -35.18
CA LEU A 60 23.21 30.95 -35.39
C LEU A 60 23.68 30.02 -36.52
N VAL A 61 23.10 28.82 -36.65
CA VAL A 61 23.32 27.94 -37.80
C VAL A 61 22.85 28.61 -39.10
N GLN A 62 21.69 29.26 -39.08
CA GLN A 62 21.19 30.00 -40.24
C GLN A 62 22.14 31.16 -40.62
N GLN A 63 22.65 31.90 -39.63
CA GLN A 63 23.66 32.91 -39.84
C GLN A 63 24.93 32.32 -40.49
N LYS A 64 25.44 31.19 -39.98
CA LYS A 64 26.60 30.48 -40.55
C LYS A 64 26.35 30.05 -42.00
N MET A 65 25.14 29.57 -42.32
CA MET A 65 24.75 29.23 -43.69
C MET A 65 24.76 30.46 -44.61
N THR A 66 24.23 31.59 -44.14
CA THR A 66 24.24 32.85 -44.92
C THR A 66 25.65 33.40 -45.13
N GLU A 67 26.52 33.33 -44.12
CA GLU A 67 27.92 33.76 -44.23
C GLU A 67 28.71 32.86 -45.19
N SER A 68 28.51 31.54 -45.11
CA SER A 68 29.13 30.59 -46.04
C SER A 68 28.66 30.79 -47.48
N ALA A 69 27.37 31.12 -47.68
CA ALA A 69 26.83 31.47 -48.99
C ALA A 69 27.40 32.80 -49.52
N ALA A 70 27.59 33.81 -48.64
CA ALA A 70 28.19 35.10 -48.99
C ALA A 70 29.70 34.98 -49.30
N GLN A 71 30.44 34.08 -48.65
CA GLN A 71 31.84 33.79 -49.00
C GLN A 71 31.98 32.95 -50.29
N ALA A 72 30.98 32.13 -50.63
CA ALA A 72 31.01 31.31 -51.84
C ALA A 72 31.00 32.15 -53.13
N SER A 73 30.45 33.38 -53.12
CA SER A 73 30.48 34.26 -54.30
C SER A 73 31.88 34.73 -54.69
N TRP A 74 32.88 34.60 -53.81
CA TRP A 74 34.27 34.98 -54.08
C TRP A 74 35.18 33.79 -54.36
N ARG A 75 34.72 32.55 -54.12
CA ARG A 75 35.52 31.33 -54.29
C ARG A 75 35.09 30.52 -55.52
N THR A 76 34.96 31.16 -56.69
CA THR A 76 34.88 30.44 -57.99
C THR A 76 36.26 30.08 -58.57
N ARG A 77 37.35 30.21 -57.81
CA ARG A 77 38.65 29.65 -58.20
C ARG A 77 39.34 29.00 -57.02
N VAL A 78 39.00 27.76 -56.72
CA VAL A 78 39.97 26.84 -56.11
C VAL A 78 39.99 25.57 -56.95
N SER A 79 41.16 25.38 -57.56
CA SER A 79 41.54 24.28 -58.42
C SER A 79 41.14 22.93 -57.83
N GLN A 80 40.67 22.04 -58.70
CA GLN A 80 40.44 20.63 -58.43
C GLN A 80 41.70 20.02 -57.80
N LEU A 81 41.70 19.82 -56.49
CA LEU A 81 42.69 18.96 -55.85
C LEU A 81 42.38 17.51 -56.27
N PRO A 82 43.38 16.75 -56.74
CA PRO A 82 43.18 15.38 -57.22
C PRO A 82 42.74 14.47 -56.06
N PRO A 83 42.05 13.35 -56.36
CA PRO A 83 41.49 12.47 -55.36
C PRO A 83 42.63 11.84 -54.54
N VAL A 84 42.85 12.37 -53.34
CA VAL A 84 43.68 11.70 -52.34
C VAL A 84 42.93 10.42 -51.96
N ARG A 85 43.47 9.27 -52.38
CA ARG A 85 43.07 7.96 -51.84
C ARG A 85 43.39 7.97 -50.35
N LEU A 86 42.41 8.33 -49.53
CA LEU A 86 42.51 8.23 -48.08
C LEU A 86 42.66 6.73 -47.73
N PRO A 87 43.76 6.30 -47.09
CA PRO A 87 43.85 4.98 -46.49
C PRO A 87 42.71 4.84 -45.47
N LYS A 88 42.15 3.62 -45.35
CA LYS A 88 41.06 3.28 -44.42
C LYS A 88 41.36 3.85 -43.03
N MET A 89 40.74 4.98 -42.70
CA MET A 89 40.86 5.63 -41.40
C MET A 89 40.03 4.82 -40.41
N SER A 90 40.67 4.07 -39.53
CA SER A 90 40.04 3.42 -38.39
C SER A 90 40.33 4.23 -37.13
N ASP A 91 39.78 5.44 -37.06
CA ASP A 91 39.56 6.04 -35.75
C ASP A 91 38.30 5.39 -35.16
N ALA A 92 38.51 4.60 -34.10
CA ALA A 92 37.46 3.89 -33.37
C ALA A 92 36.50 4.81 -32.57
N THR A 93 36.47 6.11 -32.87
CA THR A 93 35.52 7.08 -32.27
C THR A 93 34.17 7.15 -33.01
N ALA A 94 33.89 6.21 -33.92
CA ALA A 94 32.72 6.24 -34.80
C ALA A 94 31.39 5.81 -34.19
N ALA A 95 31.33 5.31 -32.95
CA ALA A 95 30.05 5.22 -32.24
C ALA A 95 29.67 6.62 -31.70
N PRO A 96 28.39 7.02 -31.69
CA PRO A 96 27.99 8.02 -30.72
C PRO A 96 28.25 7.35 -29.36
N LEU A 97 29.30 7.74 -28.64
CA LEU A 97 29.29 7.50 -27.21
C LEU A 97 27.93 8.06 -26.75
N PRO A 98 27.04 7.24 -26.15
CA PRO A 98 25.84 7.79 -25.57
C PRO A 98 26.31 8.92 -24.67
N VAL A 99 25.69 10.10 -24.80
CA VAL A 99 25.85 11.15 -23.80
C VAL A 99 25.75 10.44 -22.48
N ARG A 100 26.79 10.53 -21.64
CA ARG A 100 26.77 9.90 -20.32
C ARG A 100 25.57 10.56 -19.64
N MET A 101 24.41 9.94 -19.67
CA MET A 101 23.22 10.45 -19.01
C MET A 101 23.19 9.80 -17.64
N PRO A 102 22.73 10.52 -16.59
CA PRO A 102 22.49 9.89 -15.30
C PRO A 102 21.73 8.58 -15.52
N LYS A 103 22.05 7.50 -14.78
CA LYS A 103 21.42 6.18 -14.97
C LYS A 103 19.88 6.26 -15.00
N ILE A 104 19.33 7.19 -14.22
CA ILE A 104 17.89 7.48 -14.13
C ILE A 104 17.33 8.06 -15.44
N LEU A 105 18.12 8.84 -16.19
CA LEU A 105 17.74 9.45 -17.46
C LEU A 105 18.13 8.61 -18.69
N ALA A 106 19.12 7.71 -18.56
CA ALA A 106 19.62 6.90 -19.66
C ALA A 106 18.52 6.05 -20.34
N ASN A 107 17.56 5.56 -19.55
CA ASN A 107 16.41 4.80 -20.04
C ASN A 107 15.17 5.68 -20.30
N SER A 108 15.21 6.95 -19.88
CA SER A 108 14.04 7.85 -19.86
C SER A 108 13.99 8.83 -21.04
N LEU A 109 14.97 8.76 -21.94
CA LEU A 109 15.05 9.64 -23.09
C LEU A 109 14.27 9.00 -24.24
N PRO A 110 13.39 9.74 -24.92
CA PRO A 110 12.89 9.34 -26.22
C PRO A 110 14.08 9.33 -27.19
N SER A 111 14.78 8.21 -27.25
CA SER A 111 15.45 7.80 -28.46
C SER A 111 14.35 7.62 -29.51
N LEU A 112 14.34 8.46 -30.53
CA LEU A 112 13.95 8.07 -31.89
C LEU A 112 12.47 7.75 -32.19
N ARG A 113 11.53 7.92 -31.25
CA ARG A 113 10.08 7.90 -31.54
C ARG A 113 9.51 9.30 -31.84
N ALA A 114 10.27 10.15 -32.53
CA ALA A 114 9.66 11.33 -33.13
C ALA A 114 8.83 10.86 -34.33
N ALA A 115 7.54 10.63 -34.09
CA ALA A 115 6.54 10.64 -35.14
C ALA A 115 6.54 12.04 -35.77
N SER A 116 7.42 12.30 -36.73
CA SER A 116 7.17 13.36 -37.70
C SER A 116 6.01 12.91 -38.59
N PRO A 117 4.96 13.73 -38.76
CA PRO A 117 3.85 13.39 -39.64
C PRO A 117 4.36 13.22 -41.09
N PRO A 118 3.68 12.40 -41.91
CA PRO A 118 4.20 11.97 -43.19
C PRO A 118 4.43 13.19 -44.07
N THR A 119 5.68 13.58 -44.24
CA THR A 119 6.04 14.59 -45.23
C THR A 119 5.96 13.88 -46.57
N THR A 120 4.96 14.27 -47.35
CA THR A 120 4.59 13.69 -48.64
C THR A 120 5.81 13.48 -49.52
N LEU A 121 5.94 12.23 -49.97
CA LEU A 121 7.02 11.66 -50.74
C LEU A 121 6.94 12.20 -52.19
N GLU A 122 7.24 13.49 -52.40
CA GLU A 122 7.02 14.07 -53.74
C GLU A 122 8.06 15.07 -54.24
N SER A 123 9.11 15.43 -53.49
CA SER A 123 10.07 16.45 -53.96
C SER A 123 11.49 15.98 -54.27
N CYS A 124 11.72 14.69 -54.50
CA CYS A 124 13.02 14.18 -54.98
C CYS A 124 12.88 13.19 -56.14
N ARG A 125 11.98 13.47 -57.11
CA ARG A 125 12.09 12.86 -58.44
C ARG A 125 13.14 13.61 -59.25
N ARG A 126 14.17 12.88 -59.66
CA ARG A 126 15.19 13.20 -60.67
C ARG A 126 14.56 13.99 -61.83
N VAL A 127 14.70 15.31 -61.81
CA VAL A 127 14.67 16.11 -63.04
C VAL A 127 16.12 16.39 -63.37
N THR A 128 16.65 15.64 -64.32
CA THR A 128 17.90 15.94 -65.02
C THR A 128 17.70 17.24 -65.83
N PRO A 129 18.37 18.36 -65.53
CA PRO A 129 18.36 19.50 -66.42
C PRO A 129 19.63 19.46 -67.27
N SER A 130 19.40 19.31 -68.57
CA SER A 130 20.30 19.65 -69.66
C SER A 130 20.90 21.07 -69.49
N PRO A 131 22.12 21.30 -70.01
CA PRO A 131 22.92 22.48 -69.69
C PRO A 131 22.45 23.71 -70.48
N PRO A 132 22.18 24.87 -69.84
CA PRO A 132 21.93 26.09 -70.57
C PRO A 132 23.24 26.87 -70.83
N SER A 133 23.36 27.29 -72.08
CA SER A 133 24.40 28.14 -72.66
C SER A 133 24.42 29.55 -72.05
N PRO A 134 25.58 30.25 -72.15
CA PRO A 134 25.82 31.51 -71.44
C PRO A 134 25.42 32.71 -72.28
N GLN A 135 24.83 33.76 -71.68
CA GLN A 135 24.75 35.17 -72.17
C GLN A 135 23.92 36.02 -71.15
N PRO A 136 24.05 37.36 -71.10
CA PRO A 136 24.88 38.00 -70.09
C PRO A 136 24.13 38.93 -69.11
N PHE A 137 24.86 39.23 -68.03
CA PHE A 137 24.71 40.29 -67.05
C PHE A 137 23.89 41.52 -67.50
N SER A 138 22.85 41.83 -66.74
CA SER A 138 22.39 43.21 -66.56
C SER A 138 22.07 43.44 -65.08
N ASN A 139 22.91 44.27 -64.47
CA ASN A 139 22.74 44.87 -63.16
C ASN A 139 21.42 45.64 -63.10
N THR A 140 20.60 45.42 -62.07
CA THR A 140 19.73 46.49 -61.57
C THR A 140 19.53 46.37 -60.07
N ALA A 141 19.67 47.54 -59.46
CA ALA A 141 19.73 47.87 -58.05
C ALA A 141 18.69 47.18 -57.14
N THR A 142 19.24 46.67 -56.05
CA THR A 142 18.78 46.75 -54.66
C THR A 142 17.61 47.72 -54.42
N SER A 143 16.45 47.18 -54.09
CA SER A 143 15.51 47.84 -53.17
C SER A 143 15.18 46.90 -52.02
N SER A 144 15.59 47.40 -50.86
CA SER A 144 15.53 46.81 -49.54
C SER A 144 14.08 46.64 -49.08
N ALA A 145 13.64 45.40 -48.86
CA ALA A 145 12.42 45.11 -48.12
C ALA A 145 12.81 44.72 -46.68
N THR A 146 12.50 45.61 -45.76
CA THR A 146 12.79 45.56 -44.32
C THR A 146 12.05 44.40 -43.67
N VAL A 147 12.74 43.28 -43.41
CA VAL A 147 12.23 42.24 -42.50
C VAL A 147 12.53 42.68 -41.07
N GLN A 148 11.48 43.04 -40.33
CA GLN A 148 11.54 43.33 -38.90
C GLN A 148 11.92 42.06 -38.12
N THR A 149 13.21 41.81 -37.94
CA THR A 149 13.70 40.81 -36.99
C THR A 149 13.53 41.35 -35.58
N LYS A 150 12.60 40.78 -34.80
CA LYS A 150 12.55 40.92 -33.35
C LYS A 150 13.91 40.50 -32.79
N THR A 151 14.71 41.48 -32.36
CA THR A 151 15.97 41.25 -31.65
C THR A 151 15.66 40.68 -30.27
N THR A 152 15.55 39.36 -30.16
CA THR A 152 15.74 38.68 -28.88
C THR A 152 17.17 38.95 -28.44
N ALA A 153 17.34 39.75 -27.39
CA ALA A 153 18.64 40.01 -26.80
C ALA A 153 19.33 38.66 -26.50
N MET A 154 20.53 38.46 -27.05
CA MET A 154 21.32 37.25 -26.83
C MET A 154 21.49 37.06 -25.31
N PRO A 155 21.00 35.94 -24.73
CA PRO A 155 21.27 35.64 -23.33
C PRO A 155 22.79 35.49 -23.14
N GLY A 156 23.29 35.82 -21.93
CA GLY A 156 24.71 35.74 -21.59
C GLY A 156 25.37 34.36 -21.88
N PRO A 157 26.68 34.19 -21.63
CA PRO A 157 27.44 33.03 -22.11
C PRO A 157 26.77 31.68 -21.77
N ALA A 158 26.73 30.73 -22.70
CA ALA A 158 25.95 29.50 -22.54
C ALA A 158 26.28 28.70 -21.26
N TYR A 159 27.54 28.72 -20.82
CA TYR A 159 27.99 28.06 -19.59
C TYR A 159 27.40 28.65 -18.29
N THR A 160 26.78 29.84 -18.34
CA THR A 160 26.08 30.44 -17.18
C THR A 160 24.62 29.96 -17.05
N ARG A 161 24.09 29.33 -18.11
CA ARG A 161 22.68 28.92 -18.20
C ARG A 161 22.57 27.43 -17.85
N THR A 162 22.19 27.14 -16.61
CA THR A 162 21.96 25.77 -16.13
C THR A 162 20.46 25.46 -16.09
N TYR A 163 20.11 24.24 -16.50
CA TYR A 163 18.72 23.78 -16.64
C TYR A 163 18.43 22.59 -15.74
N PHE A 164 19.40 21.70 -15.60
CA PHE A 164 19.28 20.55 -14.73
C PHE A 164 19.74 20.86 -13.31
N GLN A 165 19.10 20.21 -12.35
CA GLN A 165 19.49 20.29 -10.95
C GLN A 165 20.82 19.55 -10.74
N LEU A 166 21.67 20.08 -9.88
CA LEU A 166 23.01 19.50 -9.66
C LEU A 166 22.91 18.09 -9.03
N GLU A 167 21.90 17.89 -8.20
CA GLU A 167 21.62 16.65 -7.48
C GLU A 167 21.32 15.46 -8.39
N ASP A 168 20.85 15.70 -9.62
CA ASP A 168 20.57 14.62 -10.58
C ASP A 168 21.87 14.03 -11.18
N PHE A 169 23.04 14.66 -10.93
CA PHE A 169 24.37 14.22 -11.38
C PHE A 169 25.28 13.80 -10.22
N ASP A 170 24.72 13.64 -9.02
CA ASP A 170 25.45 13.20 -7.84
C ASP A 170 26.03 11.78 -8.02
N ASN A 171 27.31 11.61 -7.71
CA ASN A 171 27.94 10.29 -7.69
C ASN A 171 27.80 9.67 -6.30
N THR A 172 26.94 8.68 -6.18
CA THR A 172 26.67 7.96 -4.93
C THR A 172 27.84 7.13 -4.43
N ASP A 173 28.85 6.87 -5.25
CA ASP A 173 30.04 6.09 -4.85
C ASP A 173 30.89 6.84 -3.79
N PHE A 174 30.72 8.15 -3.66
CA PHE A 174 31.31 8.94 -2.57
C PHE A 174 30.57 8.80 -1.24
N GLU A 175 29.37 8.23 -1.23
CA GLU A 175 28.56 8.14 -0.03
C GLU A 175 29.06 7.03 0.90
N THR A 176 29.36 7.39 2.14
CA THR A 176 29.90 6.45 3.14
C THR A 176 28.83 5.85 4.04
N ARG A 177 27.66 6.48 4.12
CA ARG A 177 26.53 6.07 4.96
C ARG A 177 25.21 6.27 4.23
N THR A 178 24.29 5.35 4.47
CA THR A 178 22.90 5.50 4.03
C THR A 178 22.25 6.72 4.70
N PRO A 179 21.20 7.31 4.11
CA PRO A 179 20.49 8.42 4.74
C PRO A 179 19.98 8.12 6.15
N GLN A 180 19.56 6.87 6.40
CA GLN A 180 19.12 6.39 7.70
C GLN A 180 20.26 6.39 8.71
N GLU A 181 21.43 5.85 8.33
CA GLU A 181 22.63 5.89 9.18
C GLU A 181 23.08 7.32 9.47
N TRP A 182 22.97 8.24 8.49
CA TRP A 182 23.26 9.65 8.71
C TRP A 182 22.32 10.29 9.73
N VAL A 183 21.03 9.97 9.73
CA VAL A 183 20.07 10.50 10.71
C VAL A 183 20.30 9.88 12.10
N LEU A 184 20.54 8.56 12.16
CA LEU A 184 20.76 7.83 13.41
C LEU A 184 22.05 8.24 14.12
N LEU A 185 23.10 8.62 13.38
CA LEU A 185 24.42 8.95 13.94
C LEU A 185 24.36 10.02 15.03
N GLY A 186 23.45 10.99 14.91
CA GLY A 186 23.28 12.09 15.87
C GLY A 186 21.94 12.09 16.60
N GLU A 187 21.16 11.00 16.55
CA GLU A 187 19.83 10.95 17.18
C GLU A 187 19.88 11.28 18.68
N LYS A 188 20.93 10.80 19.38
CA LYS A 188 21.16 11.09 20.81
C LYS A 188 21.48 12.56 21.11
N ASP A 189 22.02 13.27 20.13
CA ASP A 189 22.45 14.67 20.26
C ASP A 189 21.43 15.65 19.65
N GLY A 190 20.19 15.20 19.40
CA GLY A 190 19.13 16.00 18.80
C GLY A 190 19.26 16.20 17.28
N GLY A 191 20.10 15.40 16.62
CA GLY A 191 20.37 15.40 15.18
C GLY A 191 21.86 15.41 14.86
N THR A 192 22.21 14.93 13.66
CA THR A 192 23.61 14.81 13.24
C THR A 192 24.20 16.16 12.88
N PRO A 193 25.32 16.57 13.49
CA PRO A 193 25.94 17.88 13.24
C PRO A 193 26.48 17.97 11.81
N ALA A 194 26.15 19.09 11.16
CA ALA A 194 26.49 19.38 9.77
C ALA A 194 26.50 20.88 9.49
N ARG A 195 26.97 21.29 8.32
CA ARG A 195 26.83 22.65 7.77
C ARG A 195 25.97 22.59 6.51
N SER A 196 25.10 23.58 6.34
CA SER A 196 24.23 23.69 5.16
C SER A 196 24.18 25.12 4.63
N ARG A 197 23.79 25.29 3.36
CA ARG A 197 23.62 26.61 2.73
C ARG A 197 22.43 27.38 3.32
N TYR A 198 22.72 28.45 4.06
CA TYR A 198 21.77 29.42 4.59
C TYR A 198 21.81 30.69 3.75
N PHE A 199 20.63 31.14 3.29
CA PHE A 199 20.51 32.39 2.55
C PHE A 199 20.14 33.52 3.51
N ASP A 200 21.05 34.45 3.73
CA ASP A 200 20.77 35.63 4.54
C ASP A 200 20.05 36.69 3.70
N LYS A 201 18.79 36.95 4.04
CA LYS A 201 17.95 37.97 3.38
C LYS A 201 18.51 39.39 3.51
N ARG A 202 19.38 39.66 4.49
CA ARG A 202 19.94 41.00 4.75
C ARG A 202 21.16 41.30 3.89
N SER A 203 22.10 40.36 3.78
CA SER A 203 23.29 40.49 2.93
C SER A 203 23.05 40.08 1.48
N ASN A 204 21.98 39.31 1.21
CA ASN A 204 21.72 38.67 -0.09
C ASN A 204 22.83 37.67 -0.47
N GLU A 205 23.53 37.13 0.53
CA GLU A 205 24.62 36.16 0.37
C GLU A 205 24.23 34.78 0.92
N VAL A 206 24.83 33.73 0.35
CA VAL A 206 24.69 32.35 0.83
C VAL A 206 25.90 32.02 1.68
N GLN A 207 25.66 31.64 2.94
CA GLN A 207 26.69 31.25 3.89
C GLN A 207 26.47 29.80 4.35
N TRP A 208 27.56 29.09 4.68
CA TRP A 208 27.49 27.77 5.29
C TRP A 208 27.35 27.92 6.80
N LEU A 209 26.17 27.62 7.34
CA LEU A 209 25.91 27.71 8.78
C LEU A 209 25.77 26.33 9.43
N PRO A 210 26.16 26.18 10.70
CA PRO A 210 25.91 24.97 11.48
C PRO A 210 24.41 24.62 11.58
N CYS A 211 24.11 23.34 11.42
CA CYS A 211 22.77 22.77 11.46
C CYS A 211 22.80 21.31 11.94
N ARG A 212 21.64 20.80 12.31
CA ARG A 212 21.41 19.41 12.73
C ARG A 212 20.53 18.71 11.72
N VAL A 213 20.97 17.57 11.20
CA VAL A 213 20.16 16.71 10.33
C VAL A 213 19.31 15.79 11.20
N VAL A 214 17.99 15.95 11.13
CA VAL A 214 17.05 15.28 12.06
C VAL A 214 16.17 14.23 11.39
N ALA A 215 15.97 14.34 10.08
CA ALA A 215 15.11 13.41 9.35
C ALA A 215 15.53 13.32 7.88
N TYR A 216 15.05 12.28 7.21
CA TYR A 216 15.21 12.07 5.78
C TYR A 216 13.87 11.65 5.17
N ASP A 217 13.51 12.27 4.05
CA ASP A 217 12.34 11.92 3.25
C ASP A 217 12.83 11.14 2.03
N ASP A 218 12.54 9.84 1.99
CA ASP A 218 12.99 8.94 0.92
C ASP A 218 12.32 9.26 -0.42
N GLU A 219 11.03 9.62 -0.41
CA GLU A 219 10.30 9.94 -1.64
C GLU A 219 10.78 11.23 -2.28
N ARG A 220 11.09 12.25 -1.47
CA ARG A 220 11.65 13.51 -1.95
C ARG A 220 13.15 13.43 -2.10
N SER A 221 13.83 12.45 -1.51
CA SER A 221 15.28 12.33 -1.37
C SER A 221 15.90 13.62 -0.84
N CYS A 222 15.40 14.10 0.30
CA CYS A 222 15.84 15.33 0.98
C CYS A 222 16.04 15.05 2.47
N TYR A 223 16.98 15.75 3.09
CA TYR A 223 17.17 15.77 4.54
C TYR A 223 16.46 16.99 5.14
N GLN A 224 15.92 16.82 6.34
CA GLN A 224 15.46 17.93 7.16
C GLN A 224 16.64 18.41 8.01
N VAL A 225 17.06 19.66 7.79
CA VAL A 225 18.06 20.34 8.61
C VAL A 225 17.38 21.33 9.53
N VAL A 226 17.88 21.46 10.76
CA VAL A 226 17.48 22.47 11.76
C VAL A 226 18.69 23.34 12.05
N TRP A 227 18.59 24.65 11.83
CA TRP A 227 19.70 25.58 12.07
C TRP A 227 19.95 25.77 13.57
N GLU A 228 21.20 25.72 14.00
CA GLU A 228 21.55 25.95 15.42
C GLU A 228 21.33 27.40 15.85
N SER A 229 21.38 28.34 14.91
CA SER A 229 21.29 29.78 15.18
C SER A 229 19.88 30.29 15.52
N ASN A 230 18.83 29.69 14.93
CA ASN A 230 17.46 30.17 15.09
C ASN A 230 16.41 29.04 15.24
N GLY A 231 16.82 27.77 15.25
CA GLY A 231 15.92 26.61 15.36
C GLY A 231 14.98 26.41 14.17
N CYS A 232 15.11 27.19 13.09
CA CYS A 232 14.26 27.02 11.91
C CYS A 232 14.66 25.74 11.17
N SER A 233 13.67 25.03 10.61
CA SER A 233 13.92 23.84 9.79
C SER A 233 13.79 24.11 8.30
N LYS A 234 14.54 23.35 7.49
CA LYS A 234 14.51 23.39 6.02
C LYS A 234 14.74 21.99 5.46
N TRP A 235 13.99 21.64 4.42
CA TRP A 235 14.29 20.45 3.62
C TRP A 235 15.31 20.80 2.54
N THR A 236 16.42 20.07 2.51
CA THR A 236 17.51 20.30 1.55
C THR A 236 18.10 19.00 1.04
N LYS A 237 18.88 19.10 -0.04
CA LYS A 237 19.47 17.96 -0.75
C LYS A 237 20.88 17.64 -0.26
N ARG A 238 21.36 16.44 -0.58
CA ARG A 238 22.66 15.93 -0.11
C ARG A 238 23.85 16.82 -0.47
N LEU A 239 23.93 17.30 -1.72
CA LEU A 239 24.99 18.22 -2.18
C LEU A 239 24.91 19.64 -1.59
N ASN A 240 23.94 19.92 -0.71
CA ASN A 240 23.84 21.17 0.02
C ASN A 240 24.13 20.99 1.52
N ILE A 241 24.64 19.82 1.94
CA ILE A 241 24.97 19.48 3.33
C ILE A 241 26.40 18.94 3.38
N ILE A 242 27.22 19.49 4.27
CA ILE A 242 28.53 18.96 4.66
C ILE A 242 28.38 18.44 6.09
N PHE A 243 28.41 17.12 6.30
CA PHE A 243 28.41 16.55 7.65
C PHE A 243 29.74 16.83 8.36
N ASP A 244 29.73 17.00 9.68
CA ASP A 244 30.99 17.23 10.40
C ASP A 244 31.85 15.96 10.48
N ALA A 245 31.22 14.79 10.30
CA ALA A 245 31.88 13.49 10.29
C ALA A 245 32.37 13.03 8.90
N GLU A 246 32.27 13.87 7.86
CA GLU A 246 32.83 13.58 6.53
C GLU A 246 34.08 14.42 6.21
N ASP A 247 34.91 13.92 5.30
CA ASP A 247 36.04 14.68 4.78
C ASP A 247 35.56 15.75 3.78
N GLU A 248 35.74 17.02 4.15
CA GLU A 248 35.34 18.17 3.35
C GLU A 248 36.01 18.19 1.96
N ALA A 249 37.25 17.70 1.81
CA ALA A 249 37.93 17.66 0.52
C ALA A 249 37.28 16.65 -0.44
N VAL A 250 36.86 15.49 0.09
CA VAL A 250 36.12 14.46 -0.67
C VAL A 250 34.75 14.97 -1.08
N TRP A 251 34.08 15.71 -0.19
CA TRP A 251 32.79 16.34 -0.50
C TRP A 251 32.92 17.40 -1.59
N HIS A 252 33.94 18.27 -1.54
CA HIS A 252 34.18 19.27 -2.60
C HIS A 252 34.47 18.59 -3.93
N GLU A 253 35.19 17.47 -3.93
CA GLU A 253 35.42 16.66 -5.13
C GLU A 253 34.12 16.07 -5.69
N ARG A 254 33.24 15.53 -4.82
CA ARG A 254 31.91 15.04 -5.20
C ARG A 254 31.07 16.12 -5.89
N VAL A 255 31.04 17.34 -5.33
CA VAL A 255 30.33 18.48 -5.92
C VAL A 255 30.95 18.88 -7.27
N ARG A 256 32.28 18.98 -7.34
CA ARG A 256 33.01 19.32 -8.57
C ARG A 256 32.72 18.32 -9.69
N GLN A 257 32.66 17.03 -9.38
CA GLN A 257 32.31 15.98 -10.35
C GLN A 257 30.87 16.09 -10.81
N ALA A 258 29.92 16.36 -9.91
CA ALA A 258 28.52 16.60 -10.29
C ALA A 258 28.37 17.85 -11.19
N GLU A 259 29.11 18.92 -10.90
CA GLU A 259 29.10 20.15 -11.70
C GLU A 259 29.69 19.94 -13.08
N ALA A 260 30.86 19.29 -13.15
CA ALA A 260 31.51 18.92 -14.41
C ALA A 260 30.59 18.02 -15.23
N TYR A 261 29.91 17.06 -14.58
CA TYR A 261 29.06 16.11 -15.26
C TYR A 261 27.77 16.75 -15.80
N ARG A 262 27.15 17.65 -15.02
CA ARG A 262 26.04 18.49 -15.50
C ARG A 262 26.47 19.34 -16.70
N ALA A 263 27.62 20.01 -16.60
CA ALA A 263 28.14 20.87 -17.67
C ALA A 263 28.41 20.08 -18.95
N GLU A 264 29.03 18.89 -18.85
CA GLU A 264 29.24 17.98 -19.98
C GLU A 264 27.92 17.55 -20.63
N THR A 265 26.93 17.19 -19.82
CA THR A 265 25.61 16.76 -20.30
C THR A 265 24.89 17.88 -21.03
N GLU A 266 24.83 19.08 -20.46
CA GLU A 266 24.21 20.24 -21.09
C GLU A 266 24.95 20.64 -22.37
N ALA A 267 26.29 20.65 -22.36
CA ALA A 267 27.08 20.91 -23.56
C ALA A 267 26.79 19.87 -24.65
N ALA A 268 26.74 18.59 -24.31
CA ALA A 268 26.43 17.52 -25.25
C ALA A 268 25.02 17.65 -25.85
N LEU A 269 24.03 18.08 -25.06
CA LEU A 269 22.68 18.37 -25.56
C LEU A 269 22.69 19.55 -26.54
N ARG A 270 23.37 20.66 -26.22
CA ARG A 270 23.56 21.77 -27.16
C ARG A 270 24.27 21.32 -28.43
N GLY A 271 25.32 20.50 -28.29
CA GLY A 271 26.05 19.87 -29.40
C GLY A 271 25.15 19.06 -30.32
N ARG A 272 24.26 18.24 -29.75
CA ARG A 272 23.28 17.47 -30.52
C ARG A 272 22.33 18.38 -31.30
N MET A 273 21.75 19.40 -30.65
CA MET A 273 20.86 20.35 -31.31
C MET A 273 21.57 21.07 -32.45
N TYR A 274 22.80 21.53 -32.21
CA TYR A 274 23.62 22.18 -33.22
C TYR A 274 23.84 21.28 -34.44
N LEU A 275 24.26 20.03 -34.22
CA LEU A 275 24.47 19.06 -35.30
C LEU A 275 23.18 18.70 -36.04
N GLN A 276 22.05 18.61 -35.36
CA GLN A 276 20.76 18.35 -36.00
C GLN A 276 20.35 19.50 -36.92
N SER A 277 20.58 20.74 -36.50
CA SER A 277 20.27 21.95 -37.27
C SER A 277 21.19 22.18 -38.47
N LEU A 278 22.38 21.56 -38.52
CA LEU A 278 23.27 21.66 -39.69
C LEU A 278 22.61 21.04 -40.94
N ASP A 279 22.79 21.68 -42.09
CA ASP A 279 22.32 21.18 -43.38
C ASP A 279 23.03 19.86 -43.73
N GLY A 280 22.24 18.82 -43.97
CA GLY A 280 22.72 17.51 -44.40
C GLY A 280 22.82 17.36 -45.92
N SER A 281 22.40 18.35 -46.72
CA SER A 281 22.30 18.24 -48.19
C SER A 281 23.64 17.92 -48.87
N ARG A 282 24.75 18.33 -48.26
CA ARG A 282 26.11 18.11 -48.78
C ARG A 282 26.71 16.77 -48.36
N ILE A 283 26.03 16.02 -47.51
CA ILE A 283 26.49 14.74 -47.00
C ILE A 283 26.01 13.64 -47.94
N ALA A 284 26.97 12.82 -48.42
CA ALA A 284 26.63 11.66 -49.23
C ALA A 284 25.72 10.72 -48.42
N PRO A 285 24.63 10.19 -49.01
CA PRO A 285 23.80 9.19 -48.35
C PRO A 285 24.58 7.91 -48.07
N MET A 286 24.08 7.11 -47.12
CA MET A 286 24.64 5.79 -46.87
C MET A 286 24.51 4.92 -48.13
N ASP A 287 25.59 4.22 -48.45
CA ASP A 287 25.63 3.30 -49.59
C ASP A 287 24.70 2.11 -49.35
N GLN A 288 23.78 1.85 -50.28
CA GLN A 288 22.79 0.77 -50.14
C GLN A 288 23.47 -0.61 -50.10
N ASP A 289 24.54 -0.81 -50.86
CA ASP A 289 25.31 -2.06 -50.83
C ASP A 289 25.98 -2.26 -49.46
N GLN A 290 26.32 -1.18 -48.75
CA GLN A 290 26.78 -1.25 -47.37
C GLN A 290 25.64 -1.63 -46.41
N MET A 291 24.45 -1.07 -46.59
CA MET A 291 23.26 -1.42 -45.81
C MET A 291 22.92 -2.91 -45.96
N ASP A 292 22.86 -3.41 -47.19
CA ASP A 292 22.54 -4.80 -47.50
C ASP A 292 23.57 -5.77 -46.90
N ARG A 293 24.86 -5.39 -46.92
CA ARG A 293 25.92 -6.14 -46.24
C ARG A 293 25.73 -6.20 -44.73
N ILE A 294 25.34 -5.10 -44.09
CA ILE A 294 25.09 -5.07 -42.64
C ILE A 294 23.88 -5.94 -42.30
N ILE A 295 22.79 -5.83 -43.05
CA ILE A 295 21.60 -6.66 -42.87
C ILE A 295 21.97 -8.15 -43.01
N GLY A 296 22.78 -8.49 -44.02
CA GLY A 296 23.26 -9.85 -44.24
C GLY A 296 24.18 -10.41 -43.14
N LEU A 297 24.86 -9.54 -42.37
CA LEU A 297 25.64 -9.94 -41.19
C LEU A 297 24.75 -10.21 -39.97
N VAL A 298 23.62 -9.52 -39.84
CA VAL A 298 22.67 -9.73 -38.72
C VAL A 298 21.97 -11.07 -38.88
N ALA A 299 21.36 -11.33 -40.05
CA ALA A 299 20.75 -12.60 -40.35
C ALA A 299 20.66 -12.82 -41.87
N LYS A 300 20.76 -14.09 -42.29
CA LYS A 300 20.54 -14.47 -43.70
C LYS A 300 19.07 -14.38 -44.12
N ARG A 301 18.14 -14.52 -43.17
CA ARG A 301 16.69 -14.50 -43.38
C ARG A 301 16.01 -13.92 -42.15
N PHE A 302 14.96 -13.13 -42.37
CA PHE A 302 14.11 -12.59 -41.32
C PHE A 302 12.69 -13.16 -41.45
N PRO A 303 11.99 -13.45 -40.34
CA PRO A 303 10.55 -13.70 -40.37
C PRO A 303 9.81 -12.48 -40.94
N LEU A 304 8.75 -12.70 -41.73
CA LEU A 304 7.95 -11.61 -42.29
C LEU A 304 7.36 -10.67 -41.21
N THR A 305 7.10 -11.21 -40.02
CA THR A 305 6.62 -10.46 -38.85
C THR A 305 7.63 -9.43 -38.35
N ALA A 306 8.92 -9.60 -38.65
CA ALA A 306 9.98 -8.69 -38.22
C ALA A 306 10.26 -7.55 -39.21
N LEU A 307 9.62 -7.52 -40.39
CA LEU A 307 9.91 -6.54 -41.44
C LEU A 307 9.82 -5.09 -40.96
N ARG A 308 8.75 -4.74 -40.21
CA ARG A 308 8.60 -3.38 -39.65
C ARG A 308 9.73 -3.00 -38.69
N LEU A 309 10.21 -3.98 -37.90
CA LEU A 309 11.32 -3.75 -36.98
C LEU A 309 12.62 -3.54 -37.75
N VAL A 310 12.86 -4.35 -38.80
CA VAL A 310 14.02 -4.18 -39.68
C VAL A 310 14.01 -2.81 -40.34
N GLU A 311 12.88 -2.39 -40.93
CA GLU A 311 12.72 -1.06 -41.54
C GLU A 311 12.96 0.09 -40.54
N GLN A 312 12.48 -0.07 -39.30
CA GLN A 312 12.76 0.89 -38.25
C GLN A 312 14.25 0.96 -37.93
N CYS A 313 14.91 -0.18 -37.72
CA CYS A 313 16.34 -0.24 -37.43
C CYS A 313 17.20 0.29 -38.57
N THR A 314 16.84 0.05 -39.83
CA THR A 314 17.59 0.57 -40.99
C THR A 314 17.48 2.10 -41.07
N ARG A 315 16.29 2.66 -40.81
CA ARG A 315 16.12 4.12 -40.76
C ARG A 315 16.92 4.75 -39.63
N GLU A 316 16.90 4.15 -38.44
CA GLU A 316 17.71 4.62 -37.31
C GLU A 316 19.21 4.58 -37.62
N LEU A 317 19.67 3.55 -38.34
CA LEU A 317 21.06 3.43 -38.78
C LEU A 317 21.45 4.54 -39.78
N GLU A 318 20.58 4.86 -40.74
CA GLU A 318 20.79 5.95 -41.69
C GLU A 318 20.85 7.31 -40.98
N GLU A 319 19.91 7.60 -40.08
CA GLU A 319 19.91 8.82 -39.26
C GLU A 319 21.22 8.95 -38.45
N LEU A 320 21.68 7.84 -37.88
CA LEU A 320 22.94 7.79 -37.15
C LEU A 320 24.15 8.04 -38.05
N TYR A 321 24.14 7.48 -39.25
CA TYR A 321 25.19 7.71 -40.26
C TYR A 321 25.30 9.20 -40.61
N TYR A 322 24.17 9.85 -40.92
CA TYR A 322 24.13 11.29 -41.20
C TYR A 322 24.61 12.12 -40.01
N PHE A 323 24.12 11.81 -38.81
CA PHE A 323 24.55 12.51 -37.60
C PHE A 323 26.06 12.39 -37.38
N SER A 324 26.62 11.20 -37.59
CA SER A 324 28.05 10.93 -37.42
C SER A 324 28.90 11.70 -38.43
N LEU A 325 28.45 11.80 -39.69
CA LEU A 325 29.13 12.60 -40.71
C LEU A 325 29.04 14.11 -40.45
N LYS A 326 27.88 14.62 -40.03
CA LYS A 326 27.74 16.02 -39.58
C LYS A 326 28.70 16.34 -38.45
N ARG A 327 28.82 15.42 -37.48
CA ARG A 327 29.76 15.55 -36.36
C ARG A 327 31.21 15.57 -36.82
N ALA A 328 31.61 14.65 -37.69
CA ALA A 328 32.97 14.61 -38.23
C ALA A 328 33.30 15.89 -39.02
N GLN A 329 32.37 16.39 -39.82
CA GLN A 329 32.51 17.67 -40.53
C GLN A 329 32.65 18.84 -39.54
N HIS A 330 31.77 18.93 -38.55
CA HIS A 330 31.83 19.97 -37.51
C HIS A 330 33.17 19.94 -36.76
N TRP A 331 33.66 18.77 -36.39
CA TRP A 331 34.98 18.60 -35.77
C TRP A 331 36.13 19.06 -36.67
N ARG A 332 36.02 18.86 -37.98
CA ARG A 332 37.01 19.40 -38.93
C ARG A 332 36.93 20.94 -39.02
N GLU A 333 35.73 21.50 -39.00
CA GLU A 333 35.51 22.96 -39.03
C GLU A 333 35.99 23.64 -37.73
N MET A 334 35.90 22.95 -36.60
CA MET A 334 36.43 23.35 -35.28
C MET A 334 37.95 23.58 -35.26
N ALA A 335 38.70 23.12 -36.26
CA ALA A 335 40.10 23.50 -36.42
C ALA A 335 40.27 25.01 -36.75
N SER A 336 39.22 25.67 -37.26
CA SER A 336 39.25 27.09 -37.57
C SER A 336 39.02 27.96 -36.31
N PRO A 337 39.78 29.05 -36.10
CA PRO A 337 39.59 29.95 -34.95
C PRO A 337 38.21 30.64 -34.91
N GLU A 338 37.56 30.79 -36.07
CA GLU A 338 36.22 31.36 -36.18
C GLU A 338 35.16 30.39 -35.62
N GLU A 339 35.25 29.11 -35.95
CA GLU A 339 34.35 28.09 -35.42
C GLU A 339 34.60 27.85 -33.93
N GLN A 340 35.86 27.92 -33.46
CA GLN A 340 36.18 27.81 -32.03
C GLN A 340 35.49 28.90 -31.21
N ARG A 341 35.48 30.14 -31.70
CA ARG A 341 34.75 31.24 -31.05
C ARG A 341 33.24 31.00 -31.03
N ARG A 342 32.66 30.42 -32.08
CA ARG A 342 31.22 30.05 -32.11
C ARG A 342 30.90 28.97 -31.09
N VAL A 343 31.76 27.95 -31.02
CA VAL A 343 31.63 26.81 -30.10
C VAL A 343 31.70 27.27 -28.65
N GLU A 344 32.63 28.16 -28.34
CA GLU A 344 32.77 28.76 -27.00
C GLU A 344 31.53 29.57 -26.62
N LEU A 345 31.02 30.41 -27.53
CA LEU A 345 29.82 31.22 -27.28
C LEU A 345 28.58 30.37 -27.00
N LEU A 346 28.41 29.27 -27.75
CA LEU A 346 27.28 28.34 -27.62
C LEU A 346 27.47 27.30 -26.52
N GLY A 347 28.64 27.21 -25.88
CA GLY A 347 28.92 26.18 -24.88
C GLY A 347 28.78 24.77 -25.46
N LEU A 348 29.23 24.59 -26.71
CA LEU A 348 29.29 23.28 -27.37
C LEU A 348 30.45 22.44 -26.81
N PRO A 349 30.40 21.11 -26.93
CA PRO A 349 31.47 20.26 -26.42
C PRO A 349 32.80 20.58 -27.12
N PRO A 350 33.93 20.56 -26.39
CA PRO A 350 35.24 20.81 -26.98
C PRO A 350 35.59 19.74 -28.03
N PRO A 351 36.46 20.05 -29.01
CA PRO A 351 36.91 19.04 -29.97
C PRO A 351 37.73 17.97 -29.25
N PRO A 352 37.76 16.73 -29.78
CA PRO A 352 38.71 15.72 -29.33
C PRO A 352 40.14 16.30 -29.29
N PRO A 353 40.92 16.01 -28.24
CA PRO A 353 42.30 16.52 -28.12
C PRO A 353 43.16 16.24 -29.35
N SER A 354 42.91 15.12 -30.04
CA SER A 354 43.61 14.69 -31.25
C SER A 354 43.44 15.63 -32.46
N LEU A 355 42.45 16.52 -32.47
CA LEU A 355 42.21 17.46 -33.56
C LEU A 355 42.76 18.86 -33.31
N LEU A 356 43.17 19.18 -32.08
CA LEU A 356 43.82 20.43 -31.76
C LEU A 356 45.26 20.37 -32.31
N PRO A 357 45.65 21.23 -33.28
CA PRO A 357 47.06 21.35 -33.64
C PRO A 357 47.78 21.80 -32.37
N SER A 358 48.68 20.98 -31.82
CA SER A 358 49.39 21.29 -30.59
C SER A 358 50.08 22.65 -30.71
N THR A 359 49.50 23.69 -30.12
CA THR A 359 50.08 25.05 -30.08
C THR A 359 51.23 25.18 -29.08
N THR A 360 51.61 24.09 -28.40
CA THR A 360 52.78 24.02 -27.52
C THR A 360 53.90 23.22 -28.16
N LEU A 361 54.42 23.69 -29.29
CA LEU A 361 55.82 23.50 -29.61
C LEU A 361 56.40 24.89 -29.77
N SER A 362 57.16 25.30 -28.74
CA SER A 362 58.01 26.48 -28.74
C SER A 362 58.64 26.70 -30.11
N ALA A 363 58.67 27.97 -30.51
CA ALA A 363 59.10 28.49 -31.81
C ALA A 363 60.59 28.25 -32.17
N GLY A 364 61.12 27.06 -31.94
CA GLY A 364 62.47 26.66 -32.30
C GLY A 364 62.48 25.19 -32.67
N SER A 365 62.67 24.91 -33.96
CA SER A 365 63.04 23.61 -34.55
C SER A 365 62.12 22.42 -34.26
N GLY A 366 61.34 22.02 -35.26
CA GLY A 366 60.70 20.70 -35.26
C GLY A 366 59.44 20.70 -36.08
N GLU A 367 59.57 20.61 -37.41
CA GLU A 367 58.51 20.15 -38.29
C GLU A 367 57.88 18.89 -37.67
N LEU A 368 56.59 18.95 -37.30
CA LEU A 368 55.83 17.76 -36.92
C LEU A 368 55.77 16.85 -38.15
N PRO A 369 56.41 15.66 -38.16
CA PRO A 369 56.42 14.80 -39.33
C PRO A 369 54.98 14.32 -39.59
N PRO A 370 54.55 14.15 -40.85
CA PRO A 370 53.22 13.62 -41.20
C PRO A 370 52.95 12.18 -40.70
N SER A 371 53.89 11.57 -39.97
CA SER A 371 53.88 10.17 -39.56
C SER A 371 53.40 9.90 -38.11
N THR A 372 52.93 10.91 -37.37
CA THR A 372 52.25 10.67 -36.08
C THR A 372 50.78 10.26 -36.22
N LEU A 373 50.27 10.08 -37.44
CA LEU A 373 49.08 9.27 -37.72
C LEU A 373 49.42 7.78 -37.56
N ARG A 374 49.77 7.34 -36.34
CA ARG A 374 49.87 5.91 -36.03
C ARG A 374 48.45 5.34 -35.94
N GLY A 375 47.90 4.95 -37.08
CA GLY A 375 46.60 4.25 -37.19
C GLY A 375 46.58 2.83 -36.60
N THR A 376 47.63 2.43 -35.87
CA THR A 376 47.70 1.16 -35.15
C THR A 376 47.95 1.45 -33.67
N ILE A 377 46.93 1.18 -32.84
CA ILE A 377 47.09 1.12 -31.39
C ILE A 377 47.77 -0.22 -31.09
N GLU A 378 48.82 -0.23 -30.26
CA GLU A 378 49.29 -1.49 -29.67
C GLU A 378 48.15 -2.09 -28.84
N THR A 379 47.54 -3.15 -29.36
CA THR A 379 46.66 -3.98 -28.54
C THR A 379 47.56 -4.90 -27.71
N PRO A 380 47.28 -5.09 -26.41
CA PRO A 380 47.99 -6.08 -25.62
C PRO A 380 48.05 -7.42 -26.36
N SER A 381 49.21 -8.10 -26.30
CA SER A 381 49.53 -9.33 -27.04
C SER A 381 48.41 -10.38 -27.01
N PRO A 382 48.35 -11.33 -27.99
CA PRO A 382 47.13 -11.96 -28.50
C PRO A 382 46.47 -12.93 -27.53
N ASN A 383 45.89 -12.41 -26.45
CA ASN A 383 45.04 -13.15 -25.54
C ASN A 383 43.69 -13.51 -26.19
N PHE A 384 43.32 -12.92 -27.33
CA PHE A 384 42.04 -13.19 -28.00
C PHE A 384 41.84 -14.69 -28.26
N ARG A 385 42.85 -15.41 -28.75
CA ARG A 385 42.71 -16.86 -28.99
C ARG A 385 42.53 -17.63 -27.67
N VAL A 386 43.26 -17.26 -26.64
CA VAL A 386 43.15 -17.86 -25.29
C VAL A 386 41.78 -17.57 -24.69
N ALA A 387 41.32 -16.31 -24.74
CA ALA A 387 40.01 -15.88 -24.26
C ALA A 387 38.88 -16.53 -25.06
N ARG A 388 38.99 -16.61 -26.40
CA ARG A 388 38.02 -17.30 -27.25
C ARG A 388 37.91 -18.77 -26.91
N ASN A 389 39.05 -19.47 -26.72
CA ASN A 389 39.05 -20.87 -26.32
C ASN A 389 38.44 -21.03 -24.91
N PHE A 390 38.83 -20.18 -23.97
CA PHE A 390 38.25 -20.16 -22.61
C PHE A 390 36.73 -19.94 -22.64
N ILE A 391 36.24 -19.00 -23.44
CA ILE A 391 34.80 -18.73 -23.60
C ILE A 391 34.11 -19.93 -24.28
N ALA A 392 34.68 -20.51 -25.32
CA ALA A 392 34.11 -21.69 -26.01
C ALA A 392 34.04 -22.93 -25.09
N GLU A 393 34.97 -23.05 -24.15
CA GLU A 393 35.01 -24.15 -23.17
C GLU A 393 34.11 -23.93 -21.95
N ASN A 394 33.92 -22.68 -21.51
CA ASN A 394 33.26 -22.37 -20.23
C ASN A 394 31.88 -21.71 -20.36
N LEU A 395 31.56 -21.09 -21.50
CA LEU A 395 30.26 -20.47 -21.73
C LEU A 395 29.35 -21.42 -22.52
N PHE A 396 28.34 -21.99 -21.87
CA PHE A 396 27.42 -22.94 -22.50
C PHE A 396 26.70 -22.36 -23.73
N GLN A 397 26.45 -21.05 -23.75
CA GLN A 397 25.80 -20.34 -24.86
C GLN A 397 26.57 -20.41 -26.19
N THR A 398 27.87 -20.73 -26.16
CA THR A 398 28.67 -20.89 -27.40
C THR A 398 28.41 -22.21 -28.12
N HIS A 399 27.83 -23.20 -27.44
CA HIS A 399 27.57 -24.51 -27.99
C HIS A 399 26.10 -24.62 -28.37
N ALA A 400 25.81 -24.68 -29.68
CA ALA A 400 24.45 -24.64 -30.21
C ALA A 400 23.48 -25.58 -29.47
N LEU A 401 23.82 -26.87 -29.31
CA LEU A 401 22.94 -27.82 -28.62
C LEU A 401 22.67 -27.47 -27.14
N LEU A 402 23.66 -26.94 -26.42
CA LEU A 402 23.46 -26.54 -25.01
C LEU A 402 22.62 -25.29 -24.93
N HIS A 403 22.84 -24.33 -25.83
CA HIS A 403 22.03 -23.13 -25.96
C HIS A 403 20.56 -23.49 -26.24
N ASP A 404 20.31 -24.32 -27.26
CA ASP A 404 18.97 -24.74 -27.66
C ASP A 404 18.28 -25.52 -26.53
N THR A 405 19.01 -26.35 -25.79
CA THR A 405 18.50 -27.09 -24.63
C THR A 405 18.12 -26.15 -23.49
N VAL A 406 18.98 -25.20 -23.12
CA VAL A 406 18.69 -24.20 -22.08
C VAL A 406 17.50 -23.34 -22.48
N TYR A 407 17.45 -22.92 -23.74
CA TYR A 407 16.34 -22.14 -24.28
C TYR A 407 15.02 -22.93 -24.24
N ALA A 408 15.04 -24.22 -24.61
CA ALA A 408 13.87 -25.09 -24.52
C ALA A 408 13.37 -25.26 -23.07
N ILE A 409 14.28 -25.53 -22.13
CA ILE A 409 13.95 -25.64 -20.68
C ILE A 409 13.38 -24.31 -20.17
N HIS A 410 14.00 -23.19 -20.54
CA HIS A 410 13.51 -21.87 -20.15
C HIS A 410 12.11 -21.59 -20.71
N ASN A 411 11.84 -21.97 -21.95
CA ASN A 411 10.52 -21.77 -22.56
C ASN A 411 9.43 -22.62 -21.92
N GLN A 412 9.73 -23.83 -21.44
CA GLN A 412 8.78 -24.67 -20.70
C GLN A 412 8.27 -23.96 -19.43
N TRP A 413 9.11 -23.14 -18.80
CA TRP A 413 8.72 -22.38 -17.60
C TRP A 413 7.65 -21.31 -17.86
N ASN A 414 7.48 -20.86 -19.11
CA ASN A 414 6.48 -19.83 -19.43
C ASN A 414 5.05 -20.27 -19.10
N GLU A 415 4.77 -21.58 -19.08
CA GLU A 415 3.48 -22.14 -18.67
C GLU A 415 3.22 -22.04 -17.15
N TYR A 416 4.28 -21.89 -16.34
CA TYR A 416 4.21 -21.87 -14.87
C TYR A 416 4.41 -20.48 -14.27
N ARG A 417 5.10 -19.59 -14.99
CA ARG A 417 5.53 -18.27 -14.48
C ARG A 417 4.41 -17.43 -13.89
N GLY A 418 3.17 -17.55 -14.39
CA GLY A 418 2.00 -16.79 -13.92
C GLY A 418 1.06 -17.58 -12.99
N GLU A 419 1.32 -18.86 -12.76
CA GLU A 419 0.41 -19.74 -12.03
C GLU A 419 0.69 -19.70 -10.52
N LEU A 420 0.24 -18.63 -9.84
CA LEU A 420 0.44 -18.46 -8.39
C LEU A 420 -0.07 -19.66 -7.58
N LEU A 421 0.69 -20.06 -6.56
CA LEU A 421 0.44 -21.21 -5.67
C LEU A 421 -0.84 -21.08 -4.83
N CYS A 422 -1.34 -19.86 -4.68
CA CYS A 422 -2.56 -19.54 -3.95
C CYS A 422 -3.40 -18.53 -4.74
N ILE A 423 -4.71 -18.51 -4.45
CA ILE A 423 -5.69 -17.60 -5.04
C ILE A 423 -5.57 -16.25 -4.33
N THR A 424 -5.22 -15.21 -5.08
CA THR A 424 -5.05 -13.83 -4.58
C THR A 424 -6.11 -12.86 -5.12
N GLN A 425 -7.00 -13.34 -5.98
CA GLN A 425 -8.06 -12.56 -6.60
C GLN A 425 -9.35 -13.36 -6.58
N TRP A 426 -10.41 -12.75 -6.04
CA TRP A 426 -11.74 -13.33 -5.91
C TRP A 426 -12.73 -12.48 -6.69
N ASP A 427 -13.70 -13.10 -7.34
CA ASP A 427 -14.79 -12.34 -7.97
C ASP A 427 -15.57 -11.61 -6.85
N PRO A 428 -15.94 -10.32 -7.03
CA PRO A 428 -16.85 -9.63 -6.14
C PRO A 428 -18.16 -10.39 -5.81
N ARG A 429 -18.56 -11.38 -6.62
CA ARG A 429 -19.73 -12.24 -6.39
C ARG A 429 -19.46 -13.42 -5.44
N GLU A 430 -18.21 -13.79 -5.24
CA GLU A 430 -17.79 -14.90 -4.38
C GLU A 430 -17.50 -14.45 -2.94
N THR A 431 -17.28 -13.15 -2.75
CA THR A 431 -17.04 -12.55 -1.42
C THR A 431 -18.32 -11.92 -0.87
N PRO A 432 -18.61 -12.08 0.43
CA PRO A 432 -17.80 -12.75 1.44
C PRO A 432 -17.88 -14.30 1.34
N ILE A 433 -16.76 -14.96 1.58
CA ILE A 433 -16.62 -16.42 1.51
C ILE A 433 -16.55 -17.04 2.91
N GLY A 434 -17.06 -18.26 3.08
CA GLY A 434 -16.87 -19.02 4.31
C GLY A 434 -15.41 -19.49 4.47
N LEU A 435 -14.86 -19.44 5.69
CA LEU A 435 -13.46 -19.80 5.96
C LEU A 435 -13.08 -21.19 5.43
N ARG A 436 -13.98 -22.18 5.59
CA ARG A 436 -13.78 -23.54 5.09
C ARG A 436 -13.66 -23.58 3.56
N ASN A 437 -14.53 -22.88 2.85
CA ASN A 437 -14.49 -22.84 1.38
C ASN A 437 -13.23 -22.12 0.88
N PHE A 438 -12.81 -21.05 1.58
CA PHE A 438 -11.54 -20.39 1.31
C PHE A 438 -10.36 -21.37 1.46
N GLU A 439 -10.29 -22.11 2.57
CA GLU A 439 -9.25 -23.11 2.79
C GLU A 439 -9.25 -24.22 1.72
N GLU A 440 -10.40 -24.80 1.42
CA GLU A 440 -10.54 -25.88 0.43
C GLU A 440 -10.12 -25.42 -0.98
N LEU A 441 -10.52 -24.21 -1.41
CA LEU A 441 -10.15 -23.66 -2.71
C LEU A 441 -8.66 -23.31 -2.79
N GLN A 442 -8.07 -22.77 -1.71
CA GLN A 442 -6.64 -22.50 -1.65
C GLN A 442 -5.82 -23.80 -1.71
N ALA A 443 -6.20 -24.81 -0.94
CA ALA A 443 -5.55 -26.12 -0.94
C ALA A 443 -5.65 -26.81 -2.31
N HIS A 444 -6.82 -26.76 -2.96
CA HIS A 444 -7.01 -27.33 -4.29
C HIS A 444 -6.16 -26.64 -5.36
N ARG A 445 -6.09 -25.30 -5.33
CA ARG A 445 -5.23 -24.50 -6.23
C ARG A 445 -3.76 -24.87 -6.06
N GLY A 446 -3.28 -24.87 -4.82
CA GLY A 446 -1.90 -25.18 -4.49
C GLY A 446 -1.51 -26.60 -4.90
N PHE A 447 -2.34 -27.58 -4.56
CA PHE A 447 -2.13 -28.98 -4.94
C PHE A 447 -2.04 -29.17 -6.45
N SER A 448 -2.94 -28.54 -7.21
CA SER A 448 -2.96 -28.65 -8.68
C SER A 448 -1.69 -28.13 -9.34
N ILE A 449 -1.09 -27.05 -8.80
CA ILE A 449 0.17 -26.52 -9.33
C ILE A 449 1.36 -27.38 -8.90
N SER A 450 1.38 -27.78 -7.62
CA SER A 450 2.41 -28.67 -7.08
C SER A 450 2.49 -29.99 -7.85
N GLU A 451 1.34 -30.60 -8.18
CA GLU A 451 1.28 -31.80 -9.00
C GLU A 451 1.93 -31.62 -10.37
N LYS A 452 1.66 -30.50 -11.06
CA LYS A 452 2.30 -30.18 -12.35
C LYS A 452 3.80 -29.97 -12.20
N LEU A 453 4.25 -29.29 -11.14
CA LEU A 453 5.68 -29.07 -10.90
C LEU A 453 6.43 -30.39 -10.64
N HIS A 454 5.85 -31.29 -9.84
CA HIS A 454 6.45 -32.59 -9.52
C HIS A 454 6.40 -33.58 -10.69
N ASN A 455 5.24 -33.73 -11.33
CA ASN A 455 4.98 -34.84 -12.25
C ASN A 455 5.23 -34.46 -13.72
N GLU A 456 5.05 -33.20 -14.09
CA GLU A 456 5.18 -32.75 -15.48
C GLU A 456 6.49 -31.98 -15.70
N TRP A 457 6.71 -30.90 -14.94
CA TRP A 457 7.82 -29.99 -15.21
C TRP A 457 9.20 -30.63 -15.03
N SER A 458 9.48 -31.26 -13.88
CA SER A 458 10.77 -31.91 -13.63
C SER A 458 11.05 -33.03 -14.66
N VAL A 459 10.02 -33.81 -15.01
CA VAL A 459 10.11 -34.86 -16.03
C VAL A 459 10.39 -34.27 -17.42
N ASN A 460 9.72 -33.19 -17.79
CA ASN A 460 9.92 -32.51 -19.07
C ASN A 460 11.34 -31.95 -19.20
N VAL A 461 11.89 -31.38 -18.13
CA VAL A 461 13.29 -30.92 -18.11
C VAL A 461 14.24 -32.09 -18.35
N ARG A 462 14.06 -33.21 -17.64
CA ARG A 462 14.87 -34.42 -17.82
C ARG A 462 14.81 -34.94 -19.25
N CYS A 463 13.61 -35.11 -19.80
CA CYS A 463 13.41 -35.57 -21.17
C CYS A 463 14.03 -34.62 -22.19
N THR A 464 13.97 -33.31 -21.97
CA THR A 464 14.56 -32.31 -22.86
C THR A 464 16.09 -32.41 -22.87
N ILE A 465 16.70 -32.59 -21.71
CA ILE A 465 18.15 -32.78 -21.59
C ILE A 465 18.58 -34.07 -22.30
N GLN A 466 17.90 -35.18 -22.06
CA GLN A 466 18.22 -36.46 -22.69
C GLN A 466 18.06 -36.38 -24.20
N ASN A 467 16.89 -35.95 -24.71
CA ASN A 467 16.59 -35.92 -26.14
C ASN A 467 17.55 -35.02 -26.94
N ASN A 468 17.94 -33.86 -26.39
CA ASN A 468 18.78 -32.92 -27.11
C ASN A 468 20.28 -33.23 -27.01
N LEU A 469 20.71 -33.91 -25.94
CA LEU A 469 22.14 -34.08 -25.64
C LEU A 469 22.64 -35.52 -25.74
N ASP A 470 21.78 -36.53 -25.93
CA ASP A 470 22.16 -37.96 -25.97
C ASP A 470 23.25 -38.26 -27.02
N MET A 471 23.16 -37.63 -28.19
CA MET A 471 24.14 -37.82 -29.27
C MET A 471 25.54 -37.26 -28.94
N HIS A 472 25.65 -36.34 -27.98
CA HIS A 472 26.87 -35.57 -27.74
C HIS A 472 27.46 -35.74 -26.32
N PHE A 473 26.66 -36.19 -25.35
CA PHE A 473 27.06 -36.37 -23.96
C PHE A 473 26.81 -37.81 -23.49
N LYS A 474 27.75 -38.36 -22.72
CA LYS A 474 27.68 -39.72 -22.20
C LYS A 474 26.86 -39.77 -20.90
N PHE A 475 25.59 -40.13 -20.99
CA PHE A 475 24.71 -40.32 -19.82
C PHE A 475 25.01 -41.62 -19.03
N TYR A 476 25.73 -42.57 -19.62
CA TYR A 476 26.16 -43.83 -18.99
C TYR A 476 27.60 -43.76 -18.44
N GLU A 477 28.03 -42.60 -17.96
CA GLU A 477 29.32 -42.50 -17.23
C GLU A 477 29.18 -43.24 -15.89
N ASP A 478 30.15 -44.08 -15.55
CA ASP A 478 30.20 -44.86 -14.31
C ASP A 478 31.27 -44.34 -13.33
N ASN A 479 32.15 -43.43 -13.79
CA ASN A 479 33.18 -42.82 -12.96
C ASN A 479 32.75 -41.46 -12.41
N LEU A 480 32.48 -41.42 -11.09
CA LEU A 480 32.06 -40.22 -10.38
C LEU A 480 33.06 -39.06 -10.49
N GLU A 481 34.36 -39.33 -10.42
CA GLU A 481 35.39 -38.29 -10.47
C GLU A 481 35.50 -37.67 -11.87
N ARG A 482 35.36 -38.48 -12.92
CA ARG A 482 35.26 -37.98 -14.30
C ARG A 482 34.01 -37.13 -14.48
N TYR A 483 32.86 -37.54 -13.95
CA TYR A 483 31.63 -36.75 -14.00
C TYR A 483 31.78 -35.41 -13.30
N LYS A 484 32.30 -35.37 -12.06
CA LYS A 484 32.44 -34.13 -11.28
C LYS A 484 33.20 -33.02 -12.02
N VAL A 485 34.29 -33.39 -12.71
CA VAL A 485 35.15 -32.45 -13.48
C VAL A 485 34.60 -32.19 -14.90
N SER A 486 33.60 -32.95 -15.34
CA SER A 486 33.06 -32.85 -16.69
C SER A 486 32.32 -31.52 -16.97
N ARG A 487 32.24 -31.16 -18.26
CA ARG A 487 31.35 -30.09 -18.75
C ARG A 487 29.88 -30.38 -18.44
N MET A 488 29.50 -31.65 -18.37
CA MET A 488 28.12 -32.07 -18.13
C MET A 488 27.68 -31.82 -16.69
N SER A 489 28.52 -32.13 -15.70
CA SER A 489 28.27 -31.79 -14.29
C SER A 489 28.03 -30.28 -14.12
N ARG A 490 28.88 -29.44 -14.72
CA ARG A 490 28.70 -27.97 -14.70
C ARG A 490 27.41 -27.53 -15.38
N PHE A 491 27.02 -28.18 -16.48
CA PHE A 491 25.77 -27.88 -17.20
C PHE A 491 24.54 -28.27 -16.37
N VAL A 492 24.53 -29.45 -15.75
CA VAL A 492 23.47 -29.91 -14.85
C VAL A 492 23.32 -28.98 -13.66
N ASN A 493 24.44 -28.56 -13.05
CA ASN A 493 24.42 -27.56 -11.99
C ASN A 493 23.83 -26.22 -12.46
N PHE A 494 24.15 -25.77 -13.67
CA PHE A 494 23.55 -24.57 -14.25
C PHE A 494 22.04 -24.72 -14.46
N VAL A 495 21.57 -25.87 -14.94
CA VAL A 495 20.13 -26.15 -15.07
C VAL A 495 19.46 -26.14 -13.69
N ASN A 496 20.08 -26.77 -12.68
CA ASN A 496 19.54 -26.76 -11.31
C ASN A 496 19.44 -25.35 -10.74
N VAL A 497 20.45 -24.49 -10.96
CA VAL A 497 20.40 -23.08 -10.55
C VAL A 497 19.27 -22.33 -11.27
N MET A 498 19.08 -22.59 -12.57
CA MET A 498 17.99 -21.99 -13.35
C MET A 498 16.61 -22.43 -12.83
N MET A 499 16.42 -23.74 -12.62
CA MET A 499 15.19 -24.29 -12.04
C MET A 499 14.93 -23.73 -10.64
N ASN A 500 15.95 -23.64 -9.80
CA ASN A 500 15.83 -23.08 -8.45
C ASN A 500 15.44 -21.59 -8.50
N SER A 501 16.05 -20.81 -9.40
CA SER A 501 15.69 -19.39 -9.59
C SER A 501 14.27 -19.20 -10.10
N GLN A 502 13.79 -20.11 -10.95
CA GLN A 502 12.42 -20.11 -11.48
C GLN A 502 11.41 -20.40 -10.37
N LEU A 503 11.62 -21.47 -9.59
CA LEU A 503 10.81 -21.79 -8.42
C LEU A 503 10.83 -20.67 -7.36
N ARG A 504 12.00 -20.07 -7.11
CA ARG A 504 12.13 -18.92 -6.21
C ARG A 504 11.23 -17.78 -6.66
N GLY A 505 11.25 -17.46 -7.95
CA GLY A 505 10.38 -16.42 -8.52
C GLY A 505 8.90 -16.74 -8.34
N LEU A 506 8.48 -17.98 -8.58
CA LEU A 506 7.08 -18.39 -8.40
C LEU A 506 6.64 -18.30 -6.93
N LEU A 507 7.44 -18.84 -6.01
CA LEU A 507 7.13 -18.84 -4.58
C LEU A 507 7.08 -17.40 -4.05
N LEU A 508 8.10 -16.59 -4.32
CA LEU A 508 8.15 -15.20 -3.85
C LEU A 508 6.97 -14.38 -4.39
N ASN A 509 6.69 -14.47 -5.69
CA ASN A 509 5.54 -13.77 -6.28
C ASN A 509 4.22 -14.23 -5.66
N SER A 510 4.06 -15.52 -5.35
CA SER A 510 2.85 -16.04 -4.69
C SER A 510 2.68 -15.47 -3.28
N LEU A 511 3.76 -15.40 -2.50
CA LEU A 511 3.75 -14.85 -1.14
C LEU A 511 3.48 -13.34 -1.16
N GLU A 512 4.15 -12.58 -2.04
CA GLU A 512 3.96 -11.14 -2.17
C GLU A 512 2.55 -10.77 -2.64
N GLU A 513 2.02 -11.46 -3.64
CA GLU A 513 0.65 -11.22 -4.13
C GLU A 513 -0.41 -11.63 -3.08
N PHE A 514 -0.17 -12.70 -2.32
CA PHE A 514 -1.06 -13.09 -1.22
C PHE A 514 -1.02 -12.07 -0.08
N ALA A 515 0.17 -11.62 0.30
CA ALA A 515 0.33 -10.56 1.29
C ALA A 515 -0.35 -9.27 0.85
N ALA A 516 -0.14 -8.84 -0.40
CA ALA A 516 -0.80 -7.69 -0.98
C ALA A 516 -2.33 -7.86 -1.02
N PHE A 517 -2.84 -9.06 -1.31
CA PHE A 517 -4.26 -9.38 -1.28
C PHE A 517 -4.86 -9.22 0.12
N ILE A 518 -4.29 -9.86 1.15
CA ILE A 518 -4.76 -9.75 2.53
C ILE A 518 -4.65 -8.30 3.02
N HIS A 519 -3.58 -7.60 2.64
CA HIS A 519 -3.34 -6.21 3.01
C HIS A 519 -4.35 -5.21 2.42
N ARG A 520 -5.15 -5.59 1.41
CA ARG A 520 -6.27 -4.77 0.91
C ARG A 520 -7.40 -4.63 1.93
N TYR A 521 -7.49 -5.57 2.87
CA TYR A 521 -8.50 -5.59 3.93
C TYR A 521 -8.00 -4.97 5.25
N ARG A 522 -6.84 -4.31 5.24
CA ARG A 522 -6.31 -3.60 6.42
C ARG A 522 -7.27 -2.53 6.92
N VAL A 523 -7.20 -2.22 8.20
CA VAL A 523 -7.95 -1.11 8.78
C VAL A 523 -7.31 0.20 8.34
N MET A 524 -8.12 1.14 7.87
CA MET A 524 -7.64 2.49 7.59
C MET A 524 -7.80 3.39 8.81
N PRO A 525 -6.75 4.13 9.22
CA PRO A 525 -6.85 5.02 10.36
C PRO A 525 -7.89 6.09 10.05
N SER A 526 -8.93 6.15 10.88
CA SER A 526 -9.92 7.23 10.86
C SER A 526 -9.34 8.46 11.55
N VAL A 527 -9.67 9.66 11.06
CA VAL A 527 -9.26 10.92 11.70
C VAL A 527 -9.91 11.08 13.08
N ASP A 528 -11.11 10.52 13.25
CA ASP A 528 -11.89 10.55 14.49
C ASP A 528 -11.99 9.14 15.09
N ASP A 529 -10.93 8.66 15.73
CA ASP A 529 -10.92 7.39 16.47
C ASP A 529 -10.94 7.64 18.00
N THR A 530 -11.94 8.40 18.45
CA THR A 530 -12.07 8.74 19.87
C THR A 530 -12.47 7.50 20.68
N PRO A 531 -11.74 7.15 21.76
CA PRO A 531 -12.12 6.07 22.65
C PRO A 531 -13.39 6.43 23.42
N MET A 532 -14.24 5.44 23.64
CA MET A 532 -15.49 5.53 24.39
C MET A 532 -15.56 4.34 25.36
N ASP A 533 -15.65 4.60 26.66
CA ASP A 533 -15.71 3.51 27.66
C ASP A 533 -17.08 2.79 27.64
N GLU A 534 -18.16 3.54 27.36
CA GLU A 534 -19.53 3.04 27.33
C GLU A 534 -20.29 3.61 26.12
N LEU A 535 -21.26 2.85 25.62
CA LEU A 535 -22.15 3.32 24.56
C LEU A 535 -23.17 4.30 25.16
N GLN A 536 -23.60 5.28 24.35
CA GLN A 536 -24.61 6.24 24.76
C GLN A 536 -25.91 5.56 25.26
N GLU A 537 -26.33 4.47 24.58
CA GLU A 537 -27.47 3.66 25.01
C GLU A 537 -27.27 3.00 26.38
N ASP A 538 -26.05 2.61 26.72
CA ASP A 538 -25.73 1.97 28.01
C ASP A 538 -25.72 3.00 29.15
N LEU A 539 -25.23 4.22 28.88
CA LEU A 539 -25.28 5.33 29.82
C LEU A 539 -26.73 5.74 30.12
N GLU A 540 -27.57 5.84 29.09
CA GLU A 540 -29.00 6.15 29.24
C GLU A 540 -29.73 5.06 30.04
N GLU A 541 -29.38 3.79 29.81
CA GLU A 541 -29.90 2.67 30.58
C GLU A 541 -29.46 2.75 32.06
N ALA A 542 -28.18 3.02 32.32
CA ALA A 542 -27.67 3.17 33.69
C ALA A 542 -28.31 4.34 34.43
N GLU A 543 -28.57 5.46 33.76
CA GLU A 543 -29.31 6.58 34.33
C GLU A 543 -30.77 6.23 34.63
N HIS A 544 -31.43 5.49 33.75
CA HIS A 544 -32.81 5.00 33.97
C HIS A 544 -32.89 4.18 35.26
N TRP A 545 -32.00 3.19 35.42
CA TRP A 545 -31.98 2.36 36.62
C TRP A 545 -31.57 3.12 37.88
N ARG A 546 -30.68 4.12 37.77
CA ARG A 546 -30.34 5.00 38.89
C ARG A 546 -31.57 5.76 39.38
N ARG A 547 -32.33 6.39 38.47
CA ARG A 547 -33.58 7.10 38.82
C ARG A 547 -34.59 6.14 39.44
N ARG A 548 -34.78 4.95 38.86
CA ARG A 548 -35.68 3.92 39.38
C ARG A 548 -35.32 3.50 40.82
N GLN A 549 -34.03 3.35 41.11
CA GLN A 549 -33.52 3.04 42.44
C GLN A 549 -33.71 4.19 43.43
N GLU A 550 -33.49 5.44 43.01
CA GLU A 550 -33.71 6.62 43.83
C GLU A 550 -35.19 6.75 44.23
N GLU A 551 -36.11 6.63 43.26
CA GLU A 551 -37.55 6.63 43.50
C GLU A 551 -37.98 5.53 44.49
N TRP A 552 -37.41 4.33 44.35
CA TRP A 552 -37.72 3.23 45.26
C TRP A 552 -37.17 3.48 46.67
N ASN A 553 -35.93 3.97 46.78
CA ASN A 553 -35.34 4.33 48.07
C ASN A 553 -36.14 5.44 48.77
N GLU A 554 -36.70 6.39 48.01
CA GLU A 554 -37.58 7.44 48.54
C GLU A 554 -38.91 6.87 49.02
N ARG A 555 -39.53 5.94 48.27
CA ARG A 555 -40.74 5.24 48.72
C ARG A 555 -40.50 4.45 50.00
N GLN A 556 -39.38 3.75 50.11
CA GLN A 556 -39.01 3.01 51.33
C GLN A 556 -38.79 3.97 52.50
N ARG A 557 -38.08 5.09 52.30
CA ARG A 557 -37.92 6.13 53.33
C ARG A 557 -39.26 6.73 53.76
N ALA A 558 -40.15 7.00 52.82
CA ALA A 558 -41.49 7.53 53.10
C ALA A 558 -42.34 6.51 53.88
N ALA A 559 -42.34 5.24 53.48
CA ALA A 559 -43.06 4.17 54.17
C ALA A 559 -42.50 3.92 55.59
N MET A 560 -41.17 3.93 55.77
CA MET A 560 -40.54 3.85 57.09
C MET A 560 -40.91 5.05 57.95
N ALA A 561 -40.88 6.27 57.40
CA ALA A 561 -41.28 7.47 58.13
C ALA A 561 -42.78 7.46 58.50
N GLU A 562 -43.64 6.92 57.64
CA GLU A 562 -45.06 6.74 57.91
C GLU A 562 -45.31 5.68 58.99
N ALA A 563 -44.62 4.53 58.92
CA ALA A 563 -44.68 3.49 59.94
C ALA A 563 -44.13 3.97 61.29
N GLU A 564 -43.03 4.74 61.31
CA GLU A 564 -42.51 5.38 62.52
C GLU A 564 -43.51 6.41 63.08
N ALA A 565 -44.15 7.19 62.20
CA ALA A 565 -45.19 8.15 62.62
C ALA A 565 -46.42 7.44 63.17
N GLU A 566 -46.84 6.32 62.59
CA GLU A 566 -47.95 5.50 63.06
C GLU A 566 -47.61 4.78 64.37
N GLN A 567 -46.39 4.25 64.50
CA GLN A 567 -45.90 3.64 65.73
C GLN A 567 -45.76 4.68 66.85
N ALA A 568 -45.37 5.92 66.53
CA ALA A 568 -45.38 7.05 67.45
C ALA A 568 -46.81 7.46 67.83
N ARG A 569 -47.77 7.43 66.90
CA ARG A 569 -49.20 7.67 67.19
C ARG A 569 -49.77 6.59 68.11
N ASN A 570 -49.47 5.32 67.85
CA ASN A 570 -49.92 4.19 68.65
C ASN A 570 -49.22 4.15 70.02
N ALA A 571 -47.93 4.49 70.11
CA ALA A 571 -47.21 4.65 71.37
C ALA A 571 -47.67 5.88 72.18
N GLY A 572 -48.25 6.89 71.52
CA GLY A 572 -48.92 8.03 72.17
C GLY A 572 -50.18 7.64 72.96
N GLY A 573 -50.68 6.41 72.75
CA GLY A 573 -51.75 5.80 73.52
C GLY A 573 -51.29 5.15 74.83
N GLY A 574 -50.87 5.96 75.79
CA GLY A 574 -50.89 5.58 77.21
C GLY A 574 -49.57 5.19 77.88
N GLY A 575 -49.34 5.79 79.05
CA GLY A 575 -48.53 5.17 80.11
C GLY A 575 -47.16 5.79 80.38
N ARG A 576 -47.12 6.68 81.38
CA ARG A 576 -45.92 7.02 82.15
C ARG A 576 -45.20 5.74 82.61
N GLY A 577 -43.96 5.51 82.18
CA GLY A 577 -43.21 4.40 82.75
C GLY A 577 -41.84 4.13 82.15
N ARG A 578 -40.82 4.66 82.83
CA ARG A 578 -39.47 4.10 82.97
C ARG A 578 -38.45 4.38 81.85
N GLN A 579 -37.50 5.23 82.22
CA GLN A 579 -36.18 5.41 81.59
C GLN A 579 -35.57 4.07 81.16
N ARG A 580 -35.57 3.79 79.86
CA ARG A 580 -34.64 2.83 79.26
C ARG A 580 -33.33 3.57 78.98
N LYS A 581 -32.26 3.09 79.61
CA LYS A 581 -30.88 3.52 79.33
C LYS A 581 -30.65 3.51 77.82
N SER A 582 -30.10 4.60 77.32
CA SER A 582 -29.52 4.74 75.99
C SER A 582 -28.38 3.72 75.84
N VAL A 583 -28.72 2.50 75.45
CA VAL A 583 -27.78 1.64 74.74
C VAL A 583 -27.68 2.30 73.37
N ALA A 584 -26.53 2.90 73.08
CA ALA A 584 -26.20 3.30 71.72
C ALA A 584 -26.50 2.10 70.81
N PRO A 585 -27.12 2.31 69.63
CA PRO A 585 -27.43 1.20 68.75
C PRO A 585 -26.13 0.38 68.56
N PRO A 586 -26.22 -0.97 68.54
CA PRO A 586 -25.06 -1.76 68.12
C PRO A 586 -24.56 -1.15 66.80
N PRO A 587 -23.25 -1.18 66.50
CA PRO A 587 -22.80 -0.77 65.18
C PRO A 587 -23.72 -1.46 64.20
N GLU A 588 -24.33 -0.70 63.28
CA GLU A 588 -25.12 -1.28 62.20
C GLU A 588 -24.22 -2.38 61.63
N GLU A 589 -24.48 -3.64 62.04
CA GLU A 589 -23.98 -4.80 61.34
C GLU A 589 -24.43 -4.46 59.94
N GLU A 590 -23.46 -4.15 59.08
CA GLU A 590 -23.68 -3.76 57.70
C GLU A 590 -24.61 -4.83 57.16
N LYS A 591 -25.92 -4.59 57.21
CA LYS A 591 -26.91 -5.45 56.60
C LYS A 591 -26.51 -5.32 55.16
N GLU A 592 -25.75 -6.31 54.67
CA GLU A 592 -25.17 -6.34 53.34
C GLU A 592 -26.23 -5.76 52.44
N LYS A 593 -25.98 -4.55 51.90
CA LYS A 593 -27.02 -3.78 51.18
C LYS A 593 -27.64 -4.74 50.19
N GLU A 594 -28.86 -5.21 50.47
CA GLU A 594 -29.44 -6.29 49.70
C GLU A 594 -29.58 -5.79 48.28
N VAL A 595 -28.76 -6.35 47.39
CA VAL A 595 -28.76 -5.95 45.99
C VAL A 595 -30.15 -6.33 45.44
N PRO A 596 -30.86 -5.39 44.79
CA PRO A 596 -32.16 -5.66 44.18
C PRO A 596 -32.12 -6.95 43.35
N PHE A 597 -33.18 -7.76 43.43
CA PHE A 597 -33.18 -9.11 42.85
C PHE A 597 -32.85 -9.08 41.35
N VAL A 598 -33.29 -8.04 40.63
CA VAL A 598 -33.02 -7.84 39.20
C VAL A 598 -31.53 -7.91 38.86
N TRP A 599 -30.62 -7.51 39.74
CA TRP A 599 -29.17 -7.53 39.47
C TRP A 599 -28.53 -8.87 39.82
N ARG A 600 -29.22 -9.74 40.57
CA ARG A 600 -28.79 -11.13 40.83
C ARG A 600 -28.87 -12.00 39.58
N LEU A 601 -29.69 -11.61 38.60
CA LEU A 601 -29.76 -12.25 37.28
C LEU A 601 -28.42 -12.19 36.52
N GLY A 602 -27.56 -11.23 36.87
CA GLY A 602 -26.23 -11.06 36.30
C GLY A 602 -25.95 -9.60 35.93
N THR A 603 -24.69 -9.23 35.93
CA THR A 603 -24.19 -7.92 35.51
C THR A 603 -23.00 -8.09 34.57
N PHE A 604 -22.78 -7.12 33.70
CA PHE A 604 -21.66 -7.14 32.76
C PHE A 604 -20.90 -5.83 32.82
N CYS A 605 -19.58 -5.91 32.87
CA CYS A 605 -18.69 -4.76 32.80
C CYS A 605 -17.88 -4.83 31.51
N ASN A 606 -17.86 -3.73 30.75
CA ASN A 606 -17.03 -3.62 29.56
C ASN A 606 -15.56 -3.85 29.91
N ARG A 607 -14.88 -4.70 29.14
CA ARG A 607 -13.44 -4.98 29.28
C ARG A 607 -12.62 -4.28 28.21
N LEU A 608 -13.26 -3.89 27.12
CA LEU A 608 -12.69 -3.24 25.95
C LEU A 608 -13.30 -1.85 25.81
N GLN A 609 -12.47 -0.87 25.48
CA GLN A 609 -12.93 0.45 25.06
C GLN A 609 -13.54 0.35 23.66
N TYR A 610 -14.71 0.95 23.48
CA TYR A 610 -15.28 1.14 22.17
C TYR A 610 -14.54 2.25 21.44
N THR A 611 -14.56 2.20 20.11
CA THR A 611 -14.05 3.31 19.28
C THR A 611 -15.18 3.87 18.43
N LYS A 612 -15.21 5.20 18.29
CA LYS A 612 -16.23 5.90 17.49
C LYS A 612 -16.33 5.32 16.07
N ARG A 613 -15.19 4.99 15.46
CA ARG A 613 -15.08 4.32 14.16
C ARG A 613 -15.88 3.02 14.10
N VAL A 614 -15.70 2.14 15.08
CA VAL A 614 -16.37 0.82 15.12
C VAL A 614 -17.87 0.96 15.36
N VAL A 615 -18.28 1.87 16.25
CA VAL A 615 -19.70 2.15 16.52
C VAL A 615 -20.38 2.66 15.24
N GLU A 616 -19.77 3.60 14.51
CA GLU A 616 -20.29 4.12 13.25
C GLU A 616 -20.39 3.05 12.15
N MET A 617 -19.36 2.21 12.00
CA MET A 617 -19.37 1.09 11.04
C MET A 617 -20.46 0.06 11.36
N THR A 618 -20.69 -0.20 12.65
CA THR A 618 -21.72 -1.13 13.13
C THR A 618 -23.13 -0.66 12.75
N MET A 619 -23.37 0.66 12.82
CA MET A 619 -24.67 1.25 12.52
C MET A 619 -24.89 1.51 11.03
N ASN A 620 -23.85 1.85 10.26
CA ASN A 620 -23.96 2.23 8.86
C ASN A 620 -22.92 1.55 7.96
N PRO A 621 -23.09 0.26 7.63
CA PRO A 621 -22.15 -0.50 6.81
C PRO A 621 -22.29 -0.18 5.31
N LYS A 622 -21.87 1.01 4.85
CA LYS A 622 -21.92 1.37 3.43
C LYS A 622 -20.55 1.25 2.76
N GLY A 623 -20.52 0.55 1.62
CA GLY A 623 -19.37 0.49 0.70
C GLY A 623 -18.32 -0.58 0.99
N LEU A 624 -18.33 -1.22 2.16
CA LEU A 624 -17.37 -2.26 2.51
C LEU A 624 -17.66 -3.59 1.78
N ARG A 625 -16.57 -4.28 1.41
CA ARG A 625 -16.58 -5.61 0.75
C ARG A 625 -15.75 -6.59 1.58
N PRO A 626 -16.31 -7.16 2.65
CA PRO A 626 -15.60 -8.09 3.51
C PRO A 626 -15.19 -9.38 2.80
N LEU A 627 -14.11 -9.99 3.29
CA LEU A 627 -13.61 -11.27 2.78
C LEU A 627 -14.31 -12.47 3.40
N PHE A 628 -14.44 -12.51 4.74
CA PHE A 628 -14.90 -13.69 5.46
C PHE A 628 -16.29 -13.49 6.06
N VAL A 629 -17.10 -14.56 6.04
CA VAL A 629 -18.35 -14.65 6.81
C VAL A 629 -18.06 -15.19 8.20
N LEU A 630 -18.53 -14.48 9.22
CA LEU A 630 -18.57 -14.91 10.62
C LEU A 630 -20.02 -14.92 11.11
N ASN A 631 -20.36 -15.86 11.99
CA ASN A 631 -21.64 -15.87 12.67
C ASN A 631 -21.41 -15.59 14.15
N LEU A 632 -22.20 -14.69 14.72
CA LEU A 632 -22.26 -14.52 16.17
C LEU A 632 -23.28 -15.53 16.70
N VAL A 633 -22.81 -16.49 17.51
CA VAL A 633 -23.59 -17.63 17.97
C VAL A 633 -23.48 -17.78 19.48
N GLU A 634 -24.46 -18.47 20.06
CA GLU A 634 -24.37 -18.99 21.42
C GLU A 634 -23.54 -20.28 21.42
N ASP A 635 -22.55 -20.35 22.30
CA ASP A 635 -21.87 -21.59 22.66
C ASP A 635 -21.75 -21.68 24.19
N SER A 636 -22.37 -22.71 24.77
CA SER A 636 -22.28 -23.00 26.20
C SER A 636 -22.63 -21.79 27.10
N GLY A 637 -23.71 -21.07 26.75
CA GLY A 637 -24.16 -19.87 27.46
C GLY A 637 -23.32 -18.62 27.20
N ARG A 638 -22.37 -18.67 26.25
CA ARG A 638 -21.51 -17.53 25.89
C ARG A 638 -21.73 -17.07 24.46
N VAL A 639 -21.54 -15.77 24.23
CA VAL A 639 -21.60 -15.19 22.89
C VAL A 639 -20.22 -15.28 22.24
N VAL A 640 -20.09 -16.05 21.16
CA VAL A 640 -18.82 -16.30 20.47
C VAL A 640 -18.95 -16.23 18.95
N PHE A 641 -17.82 -16.06 18.26
CA PHE A 641 -17.76 -16.12 16.81
C PHE A 641 -17.56 -17.56 16.30
N SER A 642 -18.30 -17.92 15.25
CA SER A 642 -18.12 -19.15 14.49
C SER A 642 -17.96 -18.84 12.98
N PRO A 643 -16.79 -19.11 12.38
CA PRO A 643 -15.54 -19.57 13.01
C PRO A 643 -14.93 -18.53 13.97
N SER A 644 -14.01 -18.94 14.83
CA SER A 644 -13.33 -17.99 15.74
C SER A 644 -12.36 -17.08 14.98
N LEU A 645 -12.09 -15.89 15.52
CA LEU A 645 -11.10 -14.96 14.94
C LEU A 645 -9.69 -15.57 14.90
N GLU A 646 -9.37 -16.41 15.90
CA GLU A 646 -8.11 -17.15 15.96
C GLU A 646 -8.04 -18.21 14.85
N ASP A 647 -9.14 -18.92 14.58
CA ASP A 647 -9.22 -19.88 13.48
C ASP A 647 -8.99 -19.21 12.13
N VAL A 648 -9.63 -18.05 11.88
CA VAL A 648 -9.40 -17.28 10.65
C VAL A 648 -7.93 -16.92 10.53
N SER A 649 -7.34 -16.32 11.57
CA SER A 649 -5.93 -15.91 11.58
C SER A 649 -5.01 -17.10 11.29
N ARG A 650 -5.19 -18.22 12.01
CA ARG A 650 -4.40 -19.44 11.85
C ARG A 650 -4.52 -20.01 10.45
N LYS A 651 -5.73 -20.09 9.87
CA LYS A 651 -5.95 -20.68 8.55
C LYS A 651 -5.43 -19.78 7.42
N VAL A 652 -5.58 -18.46 7.53
CA VAL A 652 -4.98 -17.51 6.58
C VAL A 652 -3.45 -17.61 6.61
N LYS A 653 -2.84 -17.67 7.80
CA LYS A 653 -1.40 -17.89 7.95
C LYS A 653 -0.97 -19.25 7.41
N ALA A 654 -1.76 -20.30 7.61
CA ALA A 654 -1.47 -21.64 7.08
C ALA A 654 -1.45 -21.68 5.54
N VAL A 655 -2.26 -20.86 4.86
CA VAL A 655 -2.19 -20.73 3.38
C VAL A 655 -0.85 -20.11 2.95
N PHE A 656 -0.39 -19.09 3.68
CA PHE A 656 0.91 -18.46 3.41
C PHE A 656 2.06 -19.43 3.63
N GLU A 657 2.11 -20.11 4.78
CA GLU A 657 3.18 -21.07 5.10
C GLU A 657 3.10 -22.34 4.24
N GLY A 658 1.89 -22.79 3.88
CA GLY A 658 1.68 -23.93 3.01
C GLY A 658 2.28 -23.75 1.61
N CYS A 659 2.48 -22.51 1.14
CA CYS A 659 3.17 -22.25 -0.13
C CYS A 659 4.59 -22.83 -0.17
N PHE A 660 5.29 -22.90 0.97
CA PHE A 660 6.61 -23.52 1.05
C PHE A 660 6.54 -25.04 0.87
N GLU A 661 5.54 -25.69 1.47
CA GLU A 661 5.34 -27.13 1.37
C GLU A 661 5.01 -27.57 -0.06
N LEU A 662 4.30 -26.74 -0.83
CA LEU A 662 3.91 -27.02 -2.21
C LEU A 662 5.07 -27.07 -3.20
N VAL A 663 6.19 -26.39 -2.89
CA VAL A 663 7.40 -26.38 -3.71
C VAL A 663 8.56 -27.17 -3.08
N ASP A 664 8.32 -27.80 -1.94
CA ASP A 664 9.30 -28.64 -1.27
C ASP A 664 9.51 -29.96 -2.04
N LYS A 665 10.70 -30.56 -1.91
CA LYS A 665 11.06 -31.86 -2.52
C LYS A 665 10.93 -31.93 -4.05
N ILE A 666 10.84 -30.80 -4.75
CA ILE A 666 10.93 -30.82 -6.23
C ILE A 666 12.33 -31.29 -6.60
N GLN A 667 12.39 -32.38 -7.38
CA GLN A 667 13.66 -33.00 -7.74
C GLN A 667 14.40 -32.16 -8.78
N GLY A 668 15.65 -31.83 -8.46
CA GLY A 668 16.61 -31.30 -9.40
C GLY A 668 17.16 -32.39 -10.33
N MET A 669 17.99 -31.96 -11.27
CA MET A 669 18.66 -32.82 -12.24
C MET A 669 19.96 -33.38 -11.68
N GLY A 670 20.32 -34.60 -12.06
CA GLY A 670 21.53 -35.28 -11.58
C GLY A 670 21.38 -36.79 -11.60
N ASP A 671 21.01 -37.38 -10.46
CA ASP A 671 20.80 -38.82 -10.28
C ASP A 671 19.92 -39.44 -11.37
N GLN A 672 18.84 -38.75 -11.75
CA GLN A 672 17.91 -39.23 -12.78
C GLN A 672 18.48 -39.23 -14.20
N LEU A 673 19.52 -38.43 -14.45
CA LEU A 673 20.19 -38.35 -15.75
C LEU A 673 21.35 -39.35 -15.84
N PHE A 674 21.95 -39.77 -14.72
CA PHE A 674 23.14 -40.62 -14.68
C PHE A 674 22.93 -41.85 -13.78
N PRO A 675 22.20 -42.89 -14.23
CA PRO A 675 21.84 -44.04 -13.39
C PRO A 675 23.01 -44.89 -12.90
N LEU A 676 24.17 -44.81 -13.57
CA LEU A 676 25.38 -45.58 -13.21
C LEU A 676 26.26 -44.86 -12.18
N LEU A 677 25.97 -43.60 -11.87
CA LEU A 677 26.71 -42.83 -10.87
C LEU A 677 25.98 -42.89 -9.52
N PRO A 678 26.71 -43.02 -8.40
CA PRO A 678 26.13 -42.96 -7.06
C PRO A 678 25.82 -41.50 -6.66
N LEU A 679 24.99 -40.81 -7.45
CA LEU A 679 24.54 -39.45 -7.15
C LEU A 679 23.37 -39.51 -6.16
N GLN A 680 23.37 -38.62 -5.17
CA GLN A 680 22.23 -38.46 -4.29
C GLN A 680 21.13 -37.65 -4.99
N PRO A 681 19.84 -37.97 -4.78
CA PRO A 681 18.74 -37.15 -5.24
C PRO A 681 18.87 -35.72 -4.68
N LEU A 682 18.80 -34.73 -5.57
CA LEU A 682 18.84 -33.32 -5.19
C LEU A 682 17.41 -32.79 -5.07
N ALA A 683 17.04 -32.26 -3.90
CA ALA A 683 15.83 -31.47 -3.74
C ALA A 683 16.16 -29.98 -3.93
N LEU A 684 15.38 -29.28 -4.74
CA LEU A 684 15.52 -27.84 -4.92
C LEU A 684 15.00 -27.10 -3.68
N GLN A 685 15.76 -26.12 -3.21
CA GLN A 685 15.40 -25.26 -2.08
C GLN A 685 15.36 -23.81 -2.58
N PRO A 686 14.19 -23.36 -3.08
CA PRO A 686 14.11 -22.11 -3.82
C PRO A 686 14.27 -20.87 -2.95
N LEU A 687 13.75 -20.89 -1.73
CA LEU A 687 13.66 -19.72 -0.85
C LEU A 687 13.72 -20.14 0.62
N ASP A 688 14.44 -19.35 1.42
CA ASP A 688 14.48 -19.49 2.87
C ASP A 688 13.30 -18.77 3.51
N VAL A 689 12.73 -19.35 4.56
CA VAL A 689 11.63 -18.81 5.37
C VAL A 689 12.02 -17.49 6.04
N PHE A 690 13.33 -17.26 6.23
CA PHE A 690 13.93 -16.06 6.80
C PHE A 690 14.43 -15.04 5.76
N ASP A 691 14.16 -15.24 4.47
CA ASP A 691 14.49 -14.24 3.44
C ASP A 691 13.79 -12.89 3.79
N PRO A 692 14.47 -11.74 3.68
CA PRO A 692 13.88 -10.44 4.03
C PRO A 692 12.54 -10.14 3.36
N ALA A 693 12.38 -10.54 2.09
CA ALA A 693 11.13 -10.31 1.36
C ALA A 693 9.99 -11.20 1.89
N VAL A 694 10.31 -12.44 2.31
CA VAL A 694 9.36 -13.33 2.99
C VAL A 694 8.95 -12.76 4.33
N CYS A 695 9.91 -12.26 5.12
CA CYS A 695 9.63 -11.67 6.42
C CYS A 695 8.73 -10.43 6.30
N GLU A 696 8.96 -9.59 5.29
CA GLU A 696 8.12 -8.44 4.98
C GLU A 696 6.69 -8.85 4.59
N ALA A 697 6.55 -9.80 3.66
CA ALA A 697 5.26 -10.31 3.23
C ALA A 697 4.48 -10.97 4.39
N ARG A 698 5.16 -11.76 5.24
CA ARG A 698 4.58 -12.34 6.45
C ARG A 698 4.07 -11.27 7.41
N SER A 699 4.94 -10.30 7.74
CA SER A 699 4.59 -9.18 8.63
C SER A 699 3.38 -8.41 8.12
N MET A 700 3.26 -8.21 6.80
CA MET A 700 2.12 -7.55 6.17
C MET A 700 0.80 -8.31 6.38
N VAL A 701 0.81 -9.64 6.24
CA VAL A 701 -0.36 -10.51 6.51
C VAL A 701 -0.73 -10.46 8.00
N GLU A 702 0.24 -10.62 8.88
CA GLU A 702 0.03 -10.65 10.33
C GLU A 702 -0.53 -9.34 10.86
N LYS A 703 0.01 -8.21 10.38
CA LYS A 703 -0.47 -6.87 10.72
C LYS A 703 -1.92 -6.67 10.29
N ALA A 704 -2.25 -6.99 9.04
CA ALA A 704 -3.62 -6.84 8.54
C ALA A 704 -4.62 -7.71 9.31
N LEU A 705 -4.24 -8.94 9.69
CA LEU A 705 -5.06 -9.80 10.53
C LEU A 705 -5.25 -9.21 11.93
N ALA A 706 -4.18 -8.75 12.58
CA ALA A 706 -4.22 -8.17 13.92
C ALA A 706 -5.09 -6.91 14.00
N GLU A 707 -4.98 -6.02 13.00
CA GLU A 707 -5.79 -4.80 12.91
C GLU A 707 -7.29 -5.09 12.78
N ASN A 708 -7.68 -6.21 12.16
CA ASN A 708 -9.09 -6.57 11.94
C ASN A 708 -9.77 -7.25 13.14
N VAL A 709 -9.07 -7.46 14.26
CA VAL A 709 -9.63 -8.14 15.45
C VAL A 709 -10.45 -7.18 16.33
N GLU A 710 -10.07 -5.90 16.39
CA GLU A 710 -10.67 -4.90 17.29
C GLU A 710 -12.18 -4.78 17.09
N ALA A 711 -12.64 -4.55 15.85
CA ALA A 711 -14.03 -4.26 15.56
C ALA A 711 -14.98 -5.43 15.86
N PRO A 712 -14.69 -6.68 15.44
CA PRO A 712 -15.47 -7.84 15.87
C PRO A 712 -15.49 -8.03 17.39
N LEU A 713 -14.38 -7.86 18.11
CA LEU A 713 -14.38 -8.03 19.56
C LEU A 713 -15.25 -7.00 20.28
N GLN A 714 -15.23 -5.74 19.82
CA GLN A 714 -16.15 -4.72 20.32
C GLN A 714 -17.62 -5.12 20.05
N LEU A 715 -17.95 -5.60 18.84
CA LEU A 715 -19.29 -6.11 18.53
C LEU A 715 -19.69 -7.28 19.42
N GLN A 716 -18.79 -8.22 19.68
CA GLN A 716 -19.04 -9.33 20.60
C GLN A 716 -19.35 -8.81 22.00
N GLN A 717 -18.59 -7.83 22.50
CA GLN A 717 -18.82 -7.19 23.80
C GLN A 717 -20.21 -6.54 23.88
N MET A 718 -20.68 -5.90 22.80
CA MET A 718 -22.03 -5.31 22.73
C MET A 718 -23.15 -6.34 23.02
N TYR A 719 -22.91 -7.62 22.73
CA TYR A 719 -23.82 -8.74 23.00
C TYR A 719 -23.52 -9.46 24.32
N GLN A 720 -22.27 -9.47 24.78
CA GLN A 720 -21.89 -10.04 26.08
C GLN A 720 -22.61 -9.34 27.25
N THR A 721 -23.02 -8.09 27.07
CA THR A 721 -23.92 -7.38 28.00
C THR A 721 -25.20 -8.17 28.32
N PHE A 722 -25.68 -9.01 27.38
CA PHE A 722 -26.90 -9.81 27.51
C PHE A 722 -26.63 -11.29 27.78
N GLU A 723 -25.37 -11.69 27.97
CA GLU A 723 -24.95 -13.08 28.15
C GLU A 723 -25.57 -13.72 29.41
N TYR A 724 -25.90 -12.90 30.41
CA TYR A 724 -26.63 -13.32 31.61
C TYR A 724 -27.93 -14.06 31.26
N VAL A 725 -28.65 -13.64 30.21
CA VAL A 725 -29.90 -14.26 29.76
C VAL A 725 -29.68 -15.72 29.34
N LEU A 726 -28.55 -16.00 28.70
CA LEU A 726 -28.20 -17.34 28.20
C LEU A 726 -27.73 -18.26 29.34
N GLN A 727 -27.08 -17.68 30.35
CA GLN A 727 -26.54 -18.44 31.49
C GLN A 727 -27.60 -18.82 32.53
N LEU A 728 -28.77 -18.19 32.50
CA LEU A 728 -29.86 -18.49 33.43
C LEU A 728 -30.59 -19.79 33.06
N ASP A 729 -30.68 -20.70 34.02
CA ASP A 729 -31.62 -21.81 33.96
C ASP A 729 -33.02 -21.32 34.37
N THR A 730 -33.99 -21.46 33.45
CA THR A 730 -35.36 -20.96 33.63
C THR A 730 -36.06 -21.64 34.82
N ARG A 731 -35.77 -22.92 35.08
CA ARG A 731 -36.42 -23.69 36.16
C ARG A 731 -35.83 -23.37 37.52
N GLU A 732 -34.51 -23.37 37.61
CA GLU A 732 -33.82 -23.03 38.87
C GLU A 732 -34.18 -21.61 39.33
N LEU A 733 -34.30 -20.67 38.38
CA LEU A 733 -34.71 -19.31 38.68
C LEU A 733 -36.15 -19.25 39.24
N VAL A 734 -37.09 -20.01 38.67
CA VAL A 734 -38.47 -20.06 39.19
C VAL A 734 -38.52 -20.69 40.59
N GLU A 735 -37.72 -21.72 40.85
CA GLU A 735 -37.60 -22.33 42.17
C GLU A 735 -37.04 -21.35 43.20
N GLU A 736 -35.99 -20.60 42.85
CA GLU A 736 -35.40 -19.57 43.72
C GLU A 736 -36.41 -18.46 44.05
N VAL A 737 -37.12 -17.97 43.04
CA VAL A 737 -38.14 -16.93 43.18
C VAL A 737 -39.28 -17.38 44.11
N ASN A 738 -39.73 -18.62 43.97
CA ASN A 738 -40.75 -19.20 44.84
C ASN A 738 -40.23 -19.41 46.27
N ALA A 739 -39.00 -19.90 46.43
CA ALA A 739 -38.39 -20.13 47.74
C ALA A 739 -38.18 -18.82 48.52
N ARG A 740 -37.81 -17.73 47.84
CA ARG A 740 -37.64 -16.41 48.45
C ARG A 740 -38.93 -15.63 48.66
N GLN A 741 -40.06 -16.09 48.10
CA GLN A 741 -41.31 -15.32 48.04
C GLN A 741 -41.09 -13.90 47.49
N LEU A 742 -40.49 -13.80 46.30
CA LEU A 742 -40.05 -12.53 45.72
C LEU A 742 -41.12 -11.42 45.76
N SER A 743 -40.74 -10.20 46.14
CA SER A 743 -41.67 -9.07 46.26
C SER A 743 -42.24 -8.63 44.89
N LEU A 744 -43.45 -8.03 44.87
CA LEU A 744 -44.03 -7.51 43.63
C LEU A 744 -43.15 -6.44 42.94
N PRO A 745 -42.51 -5.49 43.68
CA PRO A 745 -41.56 -4.56 43.07
C PRO A 745 -40.36 -5.24 42.40
N ASP A 746 -39.83 -6.32 42.99
CA ASP A 746 -38.72 -7.07 42.39
C ASP A 746 -39.14 -7.81 41.11
N PHE A 747 -40.37 -8.34 41.07
CA PHE A 747 -40.96 -8.87 39.84
C PHE A 747 -41.07 -7.78 38.77
N ASP A 748 -41.59 -6.60 39.11
CA ASP A 748 -41.70 -5.47 38.19
C ASP A 748 -40.34 -5.08 37.58
N TRP A 749 -39.32 -4.95 38.42
CA TRP A 749 -37.97 -4.62 37.96
C TRP A 749 -37.38 -5.71 37.06
N THR A 750 -37.61 -6.98 37.39
CA THR A 750 -37.16 -8.11 36.58
C THR A 750 -37.82 -8.13 35.21
N PHE A 751 -39.15 -7.94 35.16
CA PHE A 751 -39.90 -7.86 33.91
C PHE A 751 -39.53 -6.62 33.08
N GLU A 752 -39.33 -5.48 33.74
CA GLU A 752 -38.86 -4.25 33.10
C GLU A 752 -37.48 -4.46 32.47
N ARG A 753 -36.51 -5.02 33.20
CA ARG A 753 -35.18 -5.32 32.67
C ARG A 753 -35.24 -6.25 31.46
N LEU A 754 -35.94 -7.38 31.56
CA LEU A 754 -36.05 -8.32 30.45
C LEU A 754 -36.72 -7.68 29.23
N SER A 755 -37.73 -6.84 29.43
CA SER A 755 -38.44 -6.15 28.35
C SER A 755 -37.54 -5.11 27.65
N ARG A 756 -36.82 -4.29 28.43
CA ARG A 756 -35.89 -3.29 27.90
C ARG A 756 -34.70 -3.93 27.20
N ASP A 757 -34.14 -4.99 27.77
CA ASP A 757 -33.02 -5.72 27.16
C ASP A 757 -33.43 -6.41 25.85
N ARG A 758 -34.64 -6.98 25.76
CA ARG A 758 -35.17 -7.50 24.48
C ARG A 758 -35.23 -6.41 23.41
N GLU A 759 -35.72 -5.22 23.75
CA GLU A 759 -35.77 -4.10 22.83
C GLU A 759 -34.36 -3.64 22.40
N ARG A 760 -33.43 -3.55 23.36
CA ARG A 760 -32.02 -3.22 23.10
C ARG A 760 -31.38 -4.25 22.17
N ILE A 761 -31.54 -5.55 22.39
CA ILE A 761 -31.00 -6.61 21.52
C ILE A 761 -31.47 -6.46 20.07
N VAL A 762 -32.74 -6.10 19.87
CA VAL A 762 -33.33 -5.94 18.53
C VAL A 762 -32.79 -4.68 17.84
N ARG A 763 -32.71 -3.54 18.55
CA ARG A 763 -32.38 -2.23 17.99
C ARG A 763 -30.88 -1.94 17.89
N ARG A 764 -30.06 -2.49 18.78
CA ARG A 764 -28.64 -2.15 18.98
C ARG A 764 -27.76 -2.32 17.75
N THR A 765 -28.03 -3.30 16.90
CA THR A 765 -27.29 -3.52 15.66
C THR A 765 -28.25 -3.88 14.52
N PRO A 766 -27.85 -3.77 13.25
CA PRO A 766 -28.52 -4.46 12.15
C PRO A 766 -28.38 -5.99 12.27
N ASN A 767 -29.14 -6.76 11.50
CA ASN A 767 -28.97 -8.23 11.48
C ASN A 767 -27.63 -8.66 10.87
N HIS A 768 -27.03 -7.80 10.04
CA HIS A 768 -25.73 -8.06 9.42
C HIS A 768 -24.84 -6.82 9.57
N VAL A 769 -23.65 -7.02 10.10
CA VAL A 769 -22.65 -5.96 10.30
C VAL A 769 -21.47 -6.20 9.35
N LYS A 770 -20.92 -5.14 8.76
CA LYS A 770 -19.78 -5.24 7.84
C LYS A 770 -18.61 -4.44 8.39
N TYR A 771 -17.48 -5.11 8.52
CA TYR A 771 -16.16 -4.50 8.72
C TYR A 771 -15.31 -4.73 7.48
N GLU A 772 -14.05 -4.29 7.52
CA GLU A 772 -13.12 -4.34 6.41
C GLU A 772 -12.91 -5.79 5.94
N MET A 773 -12.56 -6.71 6.84
CA MET A 773 -12.36 -8.13 6.50
C MET A 773 -13.59 -9.01 6.77
N PHE A 774 -14.51 -8.62 7.66
CA PHE A 774 -15.55 -9.51 8.20
C PHE A 774 -16.97 -9.07 7.89
N PHE A 775 -17.78 -10.00 7.39
CA PHE A 775 -19.23 -9.93 7.34
C PHE A 775 -19.78 -10.75 8.51
N ILE A 776 -20.48 -10.10 9.44
CA ILE A 776 -20.95 -10.74 10.67
C ILE A 776 -22.47 -10.88 10.62
N ASP A 777 -22.97 -12.11 10.67
CA ASP A 777 -24.39 -12.41 10.86
C ASP A 777 -24.73 -12.46 12.36
N CYS A 778 -25.59 -11.52 12.78
CA CYS A 778 -26.10 -11.40 14.15
C CYS A 778 -27.54 -11.90 14.30
N LYS A 779 -28.19 -12.37 13.23
CA LYS A 779 -29.60 -12.78 13.24
C LYS A 779 -29.85 -13.94 14.21
N GLY A 780 -28.96 -14.94 14.20
CA GLY A 780 -29.08 -16.14 15.04
C GLY A 780 -29.01 -15.83 16.53
N ILE A 781 -27.98 -15.09 16.96
CA ILE A 781 -27.83 -14.73 18.38
C ILE A 781 -28.95 -13.81 18.88
N LYS A 782 -29.41 -12.86 18.06
CA LYS A 782 -30.55 -12.00 18.42
C LYS A 782 -31.80 -12.83 18.70
N ALA A 783 -32.13 -13.76 17.80
CA ALA A 783 -33.29 -14.63 17.98
C ALA A 783 -33.16 -15.49 19.25
N SER A 784 -31.97 -16.02 19.52
CA SER A 784 -31.69 -16.86 20.69
C SER A 784 -31.84 -16.08 22.00
N LEU A 785 -31.23 -14.89 22.09
CA LEU A 785 -31.34 -14.01 23.26
C LEU A 785 -32.78 -13.55 23.50
N VAL A 786 -33.49 -13.11 22.46
CA VAL A 786 -34.88 -12.65 22.58
C VAL A 786 -35.81 -13.80 22.98
N ALA A 787 -35.65 -14.98 22.39
CA ALA A 787 -36.43 -16.16 22.72
C ALA A 787 -36.20 -16.57 24.19
N LYS A 788 -34.95 -16.65 24.63
CA LYS A 788 -34.60 -17.01 26.01
C LYS A 788 -35.08 -15.97 27.03
N ALA A 789 -34.95 -14.67 26.74
CA ALA A 789 -35.49 -13.61 27.60
C ALA A 789 -37.03 -13.65 27.68
N THR A 790 -37.70 -14.05 26.60
CA THR A 790 -39.17 -14.21 26.57
C THR A 790 -39.62 -15.45 27.36
N ASP A 791 -38.89 -16.56 27.23
CA ASP A 791 -39.10 -17.78 28.02
C ASP A 791 -38.96 -17.52 29.52
N ILE A 792 -37.87 -16.86 29.93
CA ILE A 792 -37.64 -16.48 31.33
C ILE A 792 -38.75 -15.59 31.86
N GLN A 793 -39.12 -14.53 31.12
CA GLN A 793 -40.20 -13.64 31.56
C GLN A 793 -41.54 -14.39 31.67
N SER A 794 -41.86 -15.25 30.71
CA SER A 794 -43.12 -16.02 30.71
C SER A 794 -43.17 -16.98 31.91
N ALA A 795 -42.08 -17.68 32.20
CA ALA A 795 -41.98 -18.59 33.34
C ALA A 795 -42.12 -17.85 34.69
N LEU A 796 -41.51 -16.66 34.81
CA LEU A 796 -41.65 -15.83 36.00
C LEU A 796 -43.05 -15.23 36.16
N MET A 797 -43.70 -14.83 35.06
CA MET A 797 -45.10 -14.39 35.08
C MET A 797 -46.04 -15.53 35.49
N GLU A 798 -45.81 -16.75 35.00
CA GLU A 798 -46.59 -17.93 35.41
C GLU A 798 -46.42 -18.23 36.90
N ALA A 799 -45.20 -18.16 37.43
CA ALA A 799 -44.93 -18.34 38.85
C ALA A 799 -45.66 -17.29 39.71
N LEU A 800 -45.68 -16.03 39.27
CA LEU A 800 -46.44 -14.97 39.93
C LEU A 800 -47.95 -15.23 39.85
N ALA A 801 -48.46 -15.64 38.68
CA ALA A 801 -49.87 -15.95 38.47
C ALA A 801 -50.35 -17.11 39.35
N GLU A 802 -49.57 -18.19 39.46
CA GLU A 802 -49.87 -19.31 40.37
C GLU A 802 -49.89 -18.85 41.84
N ARG A 803 -48.95 -17.96 42.23
CA ARG A 803 -48.95 -17.37 43.57
C ARG A 803 -50.23 -16.56 43.82
N MET A 804 -50.64 -15.72 42.86
CA MET A 804 -51.88 -14.94 42.99
C MET A 804 -53.11 -15.83 43.07
N ARG A 805 -53.20 -16.89 42.25
CA ARG A 805 -54.29 -17.88 42.30
C ARG A 805 -54.38 -18.57 43.66
N LYS A 806 -53.24 -18.95 44.24
CA LYS A 806 -53.18 -19.52 45.59
C LYS A 806 -53.63 -18.51 46.65
N THR A 807 -53.23 -17.25 46.54
CA THR A 807 -53.68 -16.18 47.44
C THR A 807 -55.19 -15.95 47.32
N CYS A 808 -55.76 -15.88 46.11
CA CYS A 808 -57.21 -15.82 45.89
C CYS A 808 -57.93 -16.98 46.59
N SER A 809 -57.49 -18.21 46.34
CA SER A 809 -58.10 -19.42 46.89
C SER A 809 -58.09 -19.43 48.43
N ASN A 810 -56.95 -19.03 49.02
CA ASN A 810 -56.82 -18.91 50.47
C ASN A 810 -57.75 -17.81 51.03
N MET A 811 -57.83 -16.66 50.36
CA MET A 811 -58.69 -15.56 50.76
C MET A 811 -60.17 -15.94 50.74
N ILE A 812 -60.63 -16.59 49.66
CA ILE A 812 -61.98 -17.12 49.53
C ILE A 812 -62.25 -18.16 50.62
N SER A 813 -61.29 -19.05 50.91
CA SER A 813 -61.41 -20.03 51.99
C SER A 813 -61.51 -19.39 53.37
N GLU A 814 -60.74 -18.34 53.65
CA GLU A 814 -60.81 -17.61 54.93
C GLU A 814 -62.17 -16.90 55.08
N TYR A 815 -62.68 -16.26 54.03
CA TYR A 815 -64.03 -15.69 54.04
C TYR A 815 -65.12 -16.74 54.23
N ASN A 816 -65.03 -17.87 53.53
CA ASN A 816 -65.98 -18.97 53.68
C ASN A 816 -65.94 -19.56 55.09
N ASN A 817 -64.75 -19.78 55.66
CA ASN A 817 -64.59 -20.28 57.03
C ASN A 817 -65.14 -19.28 58.07
N MET A 818 -64.93 -17.98 57.87
CA MET A 818 -65.55 -16.95 58.72
C MET A 818 -67.08 -16.99 58.63
N SER A 819 -67.61 -17.08 57.41
CA SER A 819 -69.06 -17.18 57.14
C SER A 819 -69.68 -18.44 57.77
N GLU A 820 -69.04 -19.60 57.61
CA GLU A 820 -69.49 -20.88 58.19
C GLU A 820 -69.45 -20.84 59.72
N ARG A 821 -68.38 -20.29 60.32
CA ARG A 821 -68.30 -20.11 61.77
C ARG A 821 -69.37 -19.16 62.30
N MET A 822 -69.72 -18.11 61.55
CA MET A 822 -70.83 -17.21 61.88
C MET A 822 -72.21 -17.88 61.77
N ALA A 823 -72.34 -18.95 60.98
CA ALA A 823 -73.59 -19.67 60.79
C ALA A 823 -73.86 -20.77 61.84
N LEU A 824 -72.87 -21.14 62.67
CA LEU A 824 -73.03 -22.17 63.71
C LEU A 824 -73.79 -21.62 64.93
N GLU A 825 -74.94 -22.19 65.24
CA GLU A 825 -75.69 -21.90 66.47
C GLU A 825 -74.95 -22.47 67.70
N SER A 826 -74.57 -21.60 68.65
CA SER A 826 -73.88 -21.96 69.89
C SER A 826 -74.83 -22.67 70.87
N ARG A 827 -74.43 -23.84 71.38
CA ARG A 827 -75.26 -24.74 72.21
C ARG A 827 -74.86 -24.71 73.68
N SER A 828 -73.68 -24.19 74.03
CA SER A 828 -73.22 -24.01 75.40
C SER A 828 -72.81 -22.56 75.71
N PRO A 829 -72.85 -22.11 76.98
CA PRO A 829 -72.34 -20.79 77.40
C PRO A 829 -70.86 -20.56 77.06
N GLU A 830 -70.03 -21.61 77.13
CA GLU A 830 -68.61 -21.58 76.77
C GLU A 830 -68.43 -21.36 75.26
N GLU A 831 -69.19 -22.09 74.44
CA GLU A 831 -69.21 -21.90 72.97
C GLU A 831 -69.68 -20.47 72.59
N LEU A 832 -70.61 -19.88 73.36
CA LEU A 832 -71.07 -18.50 73.19
C LEU A 832 -69.96 -17.47 73.46
N GLN A 833 -69.13 -17.71 74.48
CA GLN A 833 -68.01 -16.82 74.78
C GLN A 833 -66.91 -16.92 73.72
N GLU A 834 -66.56 -18.15 73.29
CA GLU A 834 -65.63 -18.36 72.18
C GLU A 834 -66.14 -17.71 70.88
N PHE A 835 -67.45 -17.77 70.64
CA PHE A 835 -68.08 -17.11 69.49
C PHE A 835 -67.99 -15.59 69.58
N ARG A 836 -68.21 -15.00 70.77
CA ARG A 836 -68.07 -13.56 70.99
C ARG A 836 -66.62 -13.09 70.78
N ASP A 837 -65.66 -13.81 71.35
CA ASP A 837 -64.23 -13.50 71.18
C ASP A 837 -63.81 -13.61 69.70
N PHE A 838 -64.38 -14.58 68.97
CA PHE A 838 -64.21 -14.70 67.53
C PHE A 838 -64.80 -13.49 66.77
N LEU A 839 -66.03 -13.08 67.08
CA LEU A 839 -66.69 -11.91 66.46
C LEU A 839 -65.88 -10.62 66.70
N ASP A 840 -65.37 -10.43 67.92
CA ASP A 840 -64.56 -9.27 68.28
C ASP A 840 -63.21 -9.25 67.52
N GLY A 841 -62.72 -10.41 67.08
CA GLY A 841 -61.52 -10.56 66.24
C GLY A 841 -61.75 -10.36 64.74
N ILE A 842 -63.00 -10.30 64.26
CA ILE A 842 -63.31 -10.17 62.82
C ILE A 842 -62.75 -8.87 62.21
N PRO A 843 -62.91 -7.67 62.81
CA PRO A 843 -62.42 -6.44 62.20
C PRO A 843 -60.92 -6.47 61.88
N ALA A 844 -60.11 -7.01 62.80
CA ALA A 844 -58.66 -7.16 62.59
C ALA A 844 -58.34 -8.17 61.46
N ARG A 845 -59.11 -9.27 61.36
CA ARG A 845 -58.99 -10.22 60.25
C ARG A 845 -59.43 -9.64 58.92
N GLN A 846 -60.49 -8.84 58.91
CA GLN A 846 -60.97 -8.13 57.72
C GLN A 846 -59.92 -7.13 57.22
N GLU A 847 -59.27 -6.41 58.14
CA GLU A 847 -58.18 -5.48 57.80
C GLU A 847 -56.97 -6.22 57.21
N GLN A 848 -56.60 -7.36 57.79
CA GLN A 848 -55.58 -8.25 57.22
C GLN A 848 -55.97 -8.77 55.83
N LEU A 849 -57.22 -9.20 55.65
CA LEU A 849 -57.72 -9.67 54.35
C LEU A 849 -57.73 -8.54 53.32
N ASN A 850 -58.18 -7.34 53.68
CA ASN A 850 -58.15 -6.17 52.79
C ASN A 850 -56.72 -5.82 52.37
N ALA A 851 -55.76 -5.85 53.28
CA ALA A 851 -54.34 -5.65 52.93
C ALA A 851 -53.84 -6.75 51.98
N THR A 852 -54.24 -8.01 52.17
CA THR A 852 -53.92 -9.07 51.21
C THR A 852 -54.61 -8.87 49.86
N PHE A 853 -55.82 -8.32 49.81
CA PHE A 853 -56.53 -7.99 48.56
C PHE A 853 -55.85 -6.86 47.79
N GLU A 854 -55.34 -5.84 48.49
CA GLU A 854 -54.55 -4.77 47.87
C GLU A 854 -53.31 -5.36 47.21
N THR A 855 -52.55 -6.21 47.91
CA THR A 855 -51.38 -6.90 47.32
C THR A 855 -51.76 -7.83 46.16
N LEU A 856 -52.94 -8.46 46.22
CA LEU A 856 -53.46 -9.30 45.16
C LEU A 856 -53.75 -8.47 43.90
N THR A 857 -54.45 -7.34 44.07
CA THR A 857 -54.79 -6.41 42.99
C THR A 857 -53.54 -5.83 42.34
N GLU A 858 -52.55 -5.40 43.13
CA GLU A 858 -51.25 -4.97 42.61
C GLU A 858 -50.53 -6.05 41.81
N GLY A 859 -50.64 -7.32 42.23
CA GLY A 859 -50.08 -8.46 41.52
C GLY A 859 -50.75 -8.74 40.17
N PHE A 860 -52.09 -8.65 40.11
CA PHE A 860 -52.83 -8.75 38.86
C PHE A 860 -52.54 -7.57 37.92
N ASP A 861 -52.51 -6.35 38.44
CA ASP A 861 -52.16 -5.14 37.67
C ASP A 861 -50.75 -5.25 37.06
N LEU A 862 -49.80 -5.82 37.81
CA LEU A 862 -48.45 -6.08 37.32
C LEU A 862 -48.44 -7.08 36.15
N LEU A 863 -49.20 -8.17 36.25
CA LEU A 863 -49.34 -9.16 35.18
C LEU A 863 -50.04 -8.56 33.94
N PHE A 864 -51.05 -7.71 34.13
CA PHE A 864 -51.70 -6.98 33.04
C PHE A 864 -50.74 -6.01 32.35
N LYS A 865 -49.91 -5.28 33.11
CA LYS A 865 -48.89 -4.37 32.57
C LYS A 865 -47.95 -5.05 31.56
N TYR A 866 -47.63 -6.33 31.78
CA TYR A 866 -46.75 -7.12 30.91
C TYR A 866 -47.52 -8.08 29.96
N ASN A 867 -48.83 -7.86 29.78
CA ASN A 867 -49.71 -8.61 28.88
C ASN A 867 -49.76 -10.12 29.13
N TYR A 868 -49.80 -10.55 30.39
CA TYR A 868 -50.03 -11.95 30.73
C TYR A 868 -51.47 -12.38 30.40
N GLU A 869 -51.63 -13.52 29.73
CA GLU A 869 -52.94 -14.08 29.37
C GLU A 869 -53.46 -14.99 30.50
N PHE A 870 -54.52 -14.55 31.18
CA PHE A 870 -55.14 -15.32 32.24
C PHE A 870 -56.08 -16.40 31.70
N SER A 871 -56.15 -17.53 32.40
CA SER A 871 -57.21 -18.52 32.17
C SER A 871 -58.57 -17.97 32.63
N ALA A 872 -59.65 -18.47 32.03
CA ALA A 872 -61.02 -18.08 32.41
C ALA A 872 -61.30 -18.35 33.90
N ASP A 873 -60.73 -19.42 34.45
CA ASP A 873 -60.87 -19.78 35.87
C ASP A 873 -60.16 -18.77 36.77
N ALA A 874 -58.94 -18.35 36.42
CA ALA A 874 -58.20 -17.33 37.19
C ALA A 874 -58.95 -16.00 37.27
N CYS A 875 -59.59 -15.58 36.17
CA CYS A 875 -60.42 -14.38 36.15
C CYS A 875 -61.68 -14.53 37.03
N ASN A 876 -62.28 -15.73 37.07
CA ASN A 876 -63.43 -16.00 37.93
C ASN A 876 -63.04 -16.00 39.42
N ASP A 877 -61.91 -16.62 39.77
CA ASP A 877 -61.40 -16.65 41.14
C ASP A 877 -61.10 -15.23 41.63
N TYR A 878 -60.43 -14.40 40.82
CA TYR A 878 -60.18 -13.00 41.16
C TYR A 878 -61.46 -12.16 41.31
N ARG A 879 -62.50 -12.45 40.52
CA ARG A 879 -63.81 -11.79 40.66
C ARG A 879 -64.60 -12.26 41.89
N THR A 880 -64.29 -13.45 42.39
CA THR A 880 -64.99 -14.09 43.51
C THR A 880 -64.37 -13.69 44.85
N ALA A 881 -63.04 -13.58 44.89
CA ALA A 881 -62.29 -12.95 45.97
C ALA A 881 -62.67 -11.47 46.07
#